data_AF-A0A939C3M1-F1
#
_entry.id   AF-A0A939C3M1-F1
#
_cell.length_a   1.000
_cell.length_b   1.000
_cell.length_c   1.000
_cell.angle_alpha   90.00
_cell.angle_beta   90.00
_cell.angle_gamma   90.00
#
_symmetry.space_group_name_H-M   'P 1'
#
loop_
_entity.id
_entity.type
_entity.pdbx_description
1 polymer ?
#
loop_
_entity_poly.entity_id
_entity_poly.type
_entity_poly.pdbx_seq_one_letter_code
_entity_poly.pdbx_strand_id
1 'polypeptide(L)'
;MVTRVRPASLPPAGLPGLERAWSRLVRVPGPDGDRTFHVLDSWHGRETEDERPTVTLLCVHGNPTWSYLWRRLLAAAPADWRVIAPDHLGMGFSERPDRARVLAERVDDLDRLTAALGVTGPVVTVAHDWGGIISMGWAHRHRDELAGLVLTNTAVHQPEHVPGPILIRLAHQKMVNRLTCRWTPTFVRATTALSRPALPRAVRSAFALPYRGVDARAAVAEFVADVPFAADHPSRPTLDEISGAMPRLDVPALLLWGPRDPVFGEVHLRDLLGRLPGADLHRYELASHLLAEDAPEYAAAVVDWVTDRVLTAAPTAGAPAPAGPVSTSAPDLAGVFDALDRRRADPSVAVVQLTDDPEQPRSISWAELAARVDRLAAGLRRAGVRDGDRVAMLVPPSIELTVALYAVWRAGGAVVVADKGLGLRGMGRALRGSRIDHLVADVAGLAAAGPMRVPGTRFAVRDLPTPVRRAVRVAHTFAELETADPATLPDRREVTDPDREAAVLFTSGATGPAKGVRYRHRQLGAQLALIRDGYRLTEDDRMVAAFAPFALYGPALGVPSAVPATDVTKPATLTAAALGDAAAAFGDRPATVVFASPAALRTVLATQSAVDSRQRQALASVRLLLSAGAPVPASTLHALRDLLPAAEAHTPYGMTESLPATDIDLAGIDRATEDRAALAGTDGSLDGVCVGRPLPGVEVAVAPLDPAGTPAADLVTDPDRVGELWIRARHIRDRYDGRWVVDHAAAAHPGWHRTGDVGRLDGDGRVWVQGRMVHVLTTPGGPVTPVGAEQRVQDAWAEGRLPGLDRWSPGSVAVVGVGPAGTQQVVVVVGTPGVRRSGVRADTETVDAVRALLADLPVPVAAVLRHPGLPVDVRHNSKIDRVAVAGWAARALAGG
;
A
#
# COMPACT_ATOMS: atom_id res chain seq x y z
N MET A 1 -21.00 14.13 -51.82
CA MET A 1 -21.82 13.99 -50.59
C MET A 1 -21.71 12.53 -50.18
N VAL A 2 -20.70 12.20 -49.37
CA VAL A 2 -20.39 10.80 -48.97
C VAL A 2 -21.23 10.49 -47.73
N THR A 3 -22.03 9.43 -47.80
CA THR A 3 -22.96 9.02 -46.73
C THR A 3 -22.21 8.75 -45.43
N ARG A 4 -22.52 9.53 -44.39
CA ARG A 4 -21.97 9.44 -43.03
C ARG A 4 -22.35 8.14 -42.32
N VAL A 5 -23.38 7.45 -42.82
CA VAL A 5 -23.96 6.23 -42.26
C VAL A 5 -23.13 5.02 -42.67
N ARG A 6 -22.70 4.24 -41.68
CA ARG A 6 -22.04 2.94 -41.90
C ARG A 6 -22.76 1.88 -41.06
N PRO A 7 -23.17 0.75 -41.67
CA PRO A 7 -23.83 -0.32 -40.92
C PRO A 7 -22.90 -0.92 -39.87
N ALA A 8 -23.50 -1.49 -38.82
CA ALA A 8 -22.77 -2.30 -37.85
C ALA A 8 -22.12 -3.51 -38.52
N SER A 9 -21.04 -4.03 -37.93
CA SER A 9 -20.37 -5.24 -38.41
C SER A 9 -19.79 -6.05 -37.25
N LEU A 10 -19.37 -7.28 -37.50
CA LEU A 10 -18.57 -8.01 -36.52
C LEU A 10 -17.08 -7.61 -36.62
N PRO A 11 -16.34 -7.63 -35.51
CA PRO A 11 -14.89 -7.47 -35.54
C PRO A 11 -14.21 -8.62 -36.30
N PRO A 12 -12.98 -8.42 -36.81
CA PRO A 12 -12.20 -9.49 -37.41
C PRO A 12 -11.93 -10.62 -36.40
N ALA A 13 -11.81 -11.86 -36.88
CA ALA A 13 -11.40 -12.98 -36.03
C ALA A 13 -9.92 -12.86 -35.59
N GLY A 14 -9.58 -13.52 -34.48
CA GLY A 14 -8.18 -13.64 -34.01
C GLY A 14 -7.64 -12.42 -33.26
N LEU A 15 -8.51 -11.54 -32.73
CA LEU A 15 -8.07 -10.46 -31.87
C LEU A 15 -7.59 -11.01 -30.51
N PRO A 16 -6.49 -10.49 -29.93
CA PRO A 16 -5.93 -11.05 -28.70
C PRO A 16 -6.94 -11.06 -27.54
N GLY A 17 -7.27 -12.26 -27.05
CA GLY A 17 -8.17 -12.46 -25.92
C GLY A 17 -9.65 -12.14 -26.20
N LEU A 18 -10.05 -12.01 -27.47
CA LEU A 18 -11.46 -11.87 -27.85
C LEU A 18 -11.96 -13.17 -28.46
N GLU A 19 -12.93 -13.82 -27.82
CA GLU A 19 -13.60 -14.97 -28.39
C GLU A 19 -14.70 -14.56 -29.36
N ARG A 20 -14.77 -15.27 -30.49
CA ARG A 20 -15.75 -14.97 -31.53
C ARG A 20 -17.19 -15.25 -31.08
N ALA A 21 -17.38 -16.23 -30.21
CA ALA A 21 -18.69 -16.66 -29.72
C ALA A 21 -19.44 -15.56 -28.96
N TRP A 22 -18.71 -14.65 -28.29
CA TRP A 22 -19.34 -13.54 -27.58
C TRP A 22 -19.90 -12.46 -28.50
N SER A 23 -19.40 -12.35 -29.73
CA SER A 23 -19.68 -11.21 -30.60
C SER A 23 -20.94 -11.40 -31.43
N ARG A 24 -21.91 -10.47 -31.30
CA ARG A 24 -23.18 -10.47 -32.02
C ARG A 24 -23.62 -9.08 -32.46
N LEU A 25 -24.56 -9.04 -33.40
CA LEU A 25 -25.27 -7.82 -33.77
C LEU A 25 -26.68 -7.84 -33.19
N VAL A 26 -27.11 -6.73 -32.61
CA VAL A 26 -28.43 -6.57 -31.98
C VAL A 26 -29.15 -5.41 -32.64
N ARG A 27 -30.33 -5.68 -33.20
CA ARG A 27 -31.20 -4.65 -33.78
C ARG A 27 -32.13 -4.11 -32.72
N VAL A 28 -32.08 -2.81 -32.49
CA VAL A 28 -32.80 -2.12 -31.42
C VAL A 28 -33.74 -1.08 -32.06
N PRO A 29 -35.06 -1.20 -31.87
CA PRO A 29 -36.01 -0.19 -32.32
C PRO A 29 -35.78 1.15 -31.62
N GLY A 30 -35.92 2.26 -32.33
CA GLY A 30 -35.69 3.59 -31.78
C GLY A 30 -36.49 4.69 -32.49
N PRO A 31 -36.56 5.90 -31.90
CA PRO A 31 -37.33 7.01 -32.45
C PRO A 31 -36.82 7.49 -33.82
N ASP A 32 -35.52 7.33 -34.08
CA ASP A 32 -34.87 7.65 -35.35
C ASP A 32 -34.77 6.41 -36.29
N GLY A 33 -35.66 5.42 -36.11
CA GLY A 33 -35.63 4.12 -36.77
C GLY A 33 -34.78 3.08 -36.06
N ASP A 34 -34.84 1.83 -36.55
CA ASP A 34 -34.06 0.72 -36.00
C ASP A 34 -32.56 0.97 -36.14
N ARG A 35 -31.81 0.74 -35.06
CA ARG A 35 -30.35 0.87 -35.02
C ARG A 35 -29.71 -0.46 -34.70
N THR A 36 -28.56 -0.74 -35.31
CA THR A 36 -27.82 -1.98 -35.05
C THR A 36 -26.60 -1.73 -34.18
N PHE A 37 -26.51 -2.47 -33.08
CA PHE A 37 -25.39 -2.44 -32.14
C PHE A 37 -24.51 -3.67 -32.32
N HIS A 38 -23.20 -3.50 -32.21
CA HIS A 38 -22.29 -4.60 -31.91
C HIS A 38 -22.21 -4.77 -30.39
N VAL A 39 -22.34 -6.00 -29.93
CA VAL A 39 -22.33 -6.36 -28.50
C VAL A 39 -21.45 -7.58 -28.31
N LEU A 40 -20.62 -7.57 -27.26
CA LEU A 40 -20.06 -8.78 -26.69
C LEU A 40 -20.99 -9.27 -25.58
N ASP A 41 -21.52 -10.48 -25.72
CA ASP A 41 -22.45 -11.10 -24.78
C ASP A 41 -21.98 -12.53 -24.51
N SER A 42 -21.48 -12.77 -23.29
CA SER A 42 -21.00 -14.11 -22.87
C SER A 42 -22.09 -15.19 -22.90
N TRP A 43 -23.37 -14.79 -22.94
CA TRP A 43 -24.53 -15.68 -22.97
C TRP A 43 -25.12 -15.85 -24.37
N HIS A 44 -24.48 -15.27 -25.40
CA HIS A 44 -24.96 -15.45 -26.77
C HIS A 44 -24.98 -16.94 -27.16
N GLY A 45 -26.14 -17.44 -27.60
CA GLY A 45 -26.34 -18.84 -27.95
C GLY A 45 -26.80 -19.74 -26.79
N ARG A 46 -26.95 -19.18 -25.57
CA ARG A 46 -27.51 -19.88 -24.39
C ARG A 46 -28.94 -19.42 -24.06
N GLU A 47 -29.57 -18.67 -24.95
CA GLU A 47 -30.87 -18.03 -24.68
C GLU A 47 -32.08 -19.00 -24.68
N THR A 48 -31.87 -20.30 -24.90
CA THR A 48 -32.93 -21.32 -25.03
C THR A 48 -33.08 -22.25 -23.82
N GLU A 49 -32.35 -22.01 -22.73
CA GLU A 49 -32.46 -22.80 -21.48
C GLU A 49 -33.31 -22.03 -20.46
N ASP A 50 -34.11 -22.71 -19.64
CA ASP A 50 -34.83 -22.14 -18.48
C ASP A 50 -33.87 -21.55 -17.39
N GLU A 51 -32.56 -21.53 -17.69
CA GLU A 51 -31.49 -21.05 -16.85
C GLU A 51 -31.36 -19.52 -16.98
N ARG A 52 -31.40 -18.80 -15.86
CA ARG A 52 -31.19 -17.35 -15.79
C ARG A 52 -29.81 -17.07 -15.19
N PRO A 53 -29.12 -16.01 -15.61
CA PRO A 53 -27.83 -15.68 -15.01
C PRO A 53 -28.02 -15.27 -13.55
N THR A 54 -27.09 -15.69 -12.70
CA THR A 54 -27.05 -15.31 -11.27
C THR A 54 -26.91 -13.79 -11.11
N VAL A 55 -26.12 -13.17 -11.98
CA VAL A 55 -25.96 -11.71 -12.07
C VAL A 55 -25.57 -11.31 -13.49
N THR A 56 -25.99 -10.13 -13.93
CA THR A 56 -25.56 -9.54 -15.20
C THR A 56 -24.56 -8.41 -14.97
N LEU A 57 -23.38 -8.49 -15.57
CA LEU A 57 -22.40 -7.40 -15.63
C LEU A 57 -22.63 -6.55 -16.89
N LEU A 58 -23.06 -5.30 -16.75
CA LEU A 58 -23.26 -4.37 -17.85
C LEU A 58 -22.03 -3.45 -18.00
N CYS A 59 -21.21 -3.74 -19.01
CA CYS A 59 -19.88 -3.17 -19.19
C CYS A 59 -19.85 -2.00 -20.20
N VAL A 60 -19.74 -0.76 -19.73
CA VAL A 60 -19.86 0.46 -20.56
C VAL A 60 -18.51 1.14 -20.75
N HIS A 61 -18.01 1.15 -21.99
CA HIS A 61 -16.71 1.75 -22.34
C HIS A 61 -16.79 3.27 -22.62
N GLY A 62 -15.65 3.96 -22.55
CA GLY A 62 -15.51 5.38 -22.92
C GLY A 62 -14.97 5.63 -24.34
N ASN A 63 -14.42 6.82 -24.59
CA ASN A 63 -14.00 7.26 -25.93
C ASN A 63 -12.47 7.43 -25.98
N PRO A 64 -11.76 6.87 -26.98
CA PRO A 64 -12.21 6.21 -28.21
C PRO A 64 -12.08 4.68 -28.12
N THR A 65 -12.37 4.08 -26.96
CA THR A 65 -12.33 2.62 -26.81
C THR A 65 -13.57 1.97 -27.42
N TRP A 66 -13.69 0.66 -27.26
CA TRP A 66 -14.86 -0.14 -27.65
C TRP A 66 -14.95 -1.37 -26.74
N SER A 67 -16.02 -2.16 -26.84
CA SER A 67 -16.34 -3.34 -26.01
C SER A 67 -15.18 -4.31 -25.78
N TYR A 68 -14.22 -4.38 -26.71
CA TYR A 68 -12.96 -5.12 -26.56
C TYR A 68 -12.19 -4.83 -25.26
N LEU A 69 -12.36 -3.65 -24.66
CA LEU A 69 -11.78 -3.30 -23.35
C LEU A 69 -12.14 -4.34 -22.26
N TRP A 70 -13.34 -4.90 -22.32
CA TRP A 70 -13.92 -5.74 -21.28
C TRP A 70 -13.68 -7.24 -21.48
N ARG A 71 -13.00 -7.65 -22.56
CA ARG A 71 -12.79 -9.07 -22.91
C ARG A 71 -12.17 -9.92 -21.79
N ARG A 72 -11.33 -9.33 -20.92
CA ARG A 72 -10.76 -10.02 -19.76
C ARG A 72 -11.78 -10.30 -18.67
N LEU A 73 -12.75 -9.40 -18.49
CA LEU A 73 -13.85 -9.61 -17.56
C LEU A 73 -14.83 -10.66 -18.11
N LEU A 74 -15.11 -10.66 -19.43
CA LEU A 74 -15.85 -11.76 -20.07
C LEU A 74 -15.17 -13.12 -19.84
N ALA A 75 -13.83 -13.17 -19.94
CA ALA A 75 -13.07 -14.40 -19.75
C ALA A 75 -12.96 -14.84 -18.27
N ALA A 76 -13.03 -13.91 -17.32
CA ALA A 76 -12.84 -14.17 -15.90
C ALA A 76 -14.14 -14.42 -15.13
N ALA A 77 -15.27 -13.96 -15.66
CA ALA A 77 -16.57 -14.11 -15.00
C ALA A 77 -16.97 -15.60 -14.91
N PRO A 78 -17.58 -16.03 -13.79
CA PRO A 78 -18.18 -17.36 -13.66
C PRO A 78 -19.17 -17.69 -14.79
N ALA A 79 -19.29 -18.97 -15.12
CA ALA A 79 -20.10 -19.42 -16.27
C ALA A 79 -21.61 -19.19 -16.11
N ASP A 80 -22.09 -19.05 -14.88
CA ASP A 80 -23.47 -18.72 -14.51
C ASP A 80 -23.73 -17.21 -14.47
N TRP A 81 -22.73 -16.36 -14.71
CA TRP A 81 -22.86 -14.91 -14.82
C TRP A 81 -22.98 -14.50 -16.29
N ARG A 82 -23.73 -13.41 -16.55
CA ARG A 82 -23.84 -12.84 -17.89
C ARG A 82 -23.06 -11.54 -17.98
N VAL A 83 -22.06 -11.46 -18.84
CA VAL A 83 -21.33 -10.22 -19.13
C VAL A 83 -21.74 -9.67 -20.48
N ILE A 84 -22.22 -8.42 -20.49
CA ILE A 84 -22.66 -7.68 -21.69
C ILE A 84 -21.80 -6.43 -21.85
N ALA A 85 -21.10 -6.30 -22.97
CA ALA A 85 -20.32 -5.13 -23.32
C ALA A 85 -20.73 -4.59 -24.71
N PRO A 86 -21.59 -3.55 -24.76
CA PRO A 86 -22.01 -2.96 -26.03
C PRO A 86 -21.00 -1.94 -26.56
N ASP A 87 -20.94 -1.81 -27.88
CA ASP A 87 -20.35 -0.64 -28.53
C ASP A 87 -21.41 0.46 -28.65
N HIS A 88 -21.10 1.68 -28.21
CA HIS A 88 -22.01 2.83 -28.42
C HIS A 88 -22.26 3.08 -29.91
N LEU A 89 -23.43 3.63 -30.29
CA LEU A 89 -23.63 4.11 -31.66
C LEU A 89 -22.56 5.15 -32.03
N GLY A 90 -21.98 4.96 -33.21
CA GLY A 90 -20.82 5.71 -33.69
C GLY A 90 -19.45 5.12 -33.28
N MET A 91 -19.40 4.31 -32.24
CA MET A 91 -18.17 3.71 -31.70
C MET A 91 -18.03 2.24 -32.08
N GLY A 92 -16.79 1.74 -31.98
CA GLY A 92 -16.50 0.35 -32.25
C GLY A 92 -17.08 -0.14 -33.59
N PHE A 93 -17.69 -1.31 -33.55
CA PHE A 93 -18.33 -1.92 -34.71
C PHE A 93 -19.86 -1.77 -34.73
N SER A 94 -20.42 -0.94 -33.83
CA SER A 94 -21.82 -0.49 -33.92
C SER A 94 -22.04 0.41 -35.14
N GLU A 95 -23.32 0.56 -35.50
CA GLU A 95 -23.76 1.45 -36.57
C GLU A 95 -23.28 2.89 -36.31
N ARG A 96 -22.85 3.56 -37.38
CA ARG A 96 -22.50 4.98 -37.33
C ARG A 96 -23.70 5.81 -37.77
N PRO A 97 -24.30 6.61 -36.87
CA PRO A 97 -25.44 7.45 -37.20
C PRO A 97 -25.04 8.60 -38.13
N ASP A 98 -26.04 9.21 -38.76
CA ASP A 98 -25.92 10.37 -39.64
C ASP A 98 -25.67 11.69 -38.88
N ARG A 99 -26.00 11.73 -37.58
CA ARG A 99 -25.77 12.86 -36.66
C ARG A 99 -25.07 12.45 -35.37
N ALA A 100 -24.50 13.45 -34.69
CA ALA A 100 -23.92 13.28 -33.37
C ALA A 100 -25.00 12.95 -32.32
N ARG A 101 -24.60 12.19 -31.30
CA ARG A 101 -25.43 11.79 -30.15
C ARG A 101 -24.97 12.54 -28.90
N VAL A 102 -25.90 13.20 -28.21
CA VAL A 102 -25.66 13.84 -26.90
C VAL A 102 -25.82 12.85 -25.75
N LEU A 103 -25.38 13.22 -24.54
CA LEU A 103 -25.39 12.34 -23.37
C LEU A 103 -26.76 11.71 -23.09
N ALA A 104 -27.84 12.50 -23.10
CA ALA A 104 -29.20 11.99 -22.89
C ALA A 104 -29.55 10.84 -23.84
N GLU A 105 -29.25 11.02 -25.13
CA GLU A 105 -29.55 10.03 -26.16
C GLU A 105 -28.70 8.76 -26.01
N ARG A 106 -27.47 8.89 -25.50
CA ARG A 106 -26.60 7.74 -25.22
C ARG A 106 -27.13 6.91 -24.05
N VAL A 107 -27.69 7.55 -23.02
CA VAL A 107 -28.37 6.85 -21.93
C VAL A 107 -29.62 6.16 -22.48
N ASP A 108 -30.44 6.85 -23.28
CA ASP A 108 -31.63 6.26 -23.90
C ASP A 108 -31.30 5.08 -24.83
N ASP A 109 -30.17 5.14 -25.55
CA ASP A 109 -29.69 4.04 -26.38
C ASP A 109 -29.30 2.81 -25.56
N LEU A 110 -28.66 3.02 -24.40
CA LEU A 110 -28.32 1.95 -23.48
C LEU A 110 -29.58 1.33 -22.84
N ASP A 111 -30.57 2.16 -22.47
CA ASP A 111 -31.89 1.72 -21.97
C ASP A 111 -32.58 0.82 -23.00
N ARG A 112 -32.66 1.26 -24.26
CA ARG A 112 -33.31 0.47 -25.32
C ARG A 112 -32.55 -0.81 -25.65
N LEU A 113 -31.22 -0.78 -25.63
CA LEU A 113 -30.42 -1.96 -25.90
C LEU A 113 -30.55 -3.02 -24.80
N THR A 114 -30.51 -2.60 -23.53
CA THR A 114 -30.69 -3.52 -22.39
C THR A 114 -32.07 -4.15 -22.39
N ALA A 115 -33.12 -3.38 -22.72
CA ALA A 115 -34.47 -3.91 -22.93
C ALA A 115 -34.53 -4.92 -24.10
N ALA A 116 -33.90 -4.62 -25.24
CA ALA A 116 -33.86 -5.52 -26.40
C ALA A 116 -33.08 -6.82 -26.13
N LEU A 117 -32.13 -6.79 -25.18
CA LEU A 117 -31.34 -7.95 -24.74
C LEU A 117 -32.01 -8.75 -23.61
N GLY A 118 -33.19 -8.32 -23.14
CA GLY A 118 -33.89 -8.96 -22.02
C GLY A 118 -33.08 -8.92 -20.72
N VAL A 119 -32.29 -7.86 -20.52
CA VAL A 119 -31.55 -7.68 -19.25
C VAL A 119 -32.58 -7.48 -18.14
N THR A 120 -32.49 -8.30 -17.11
CA THR A 120 -33.31 -8.20 -15.90
C THR A 120 -32.37 -8.34 -14.69
N GLY A 121 -32.72 -7.70 -13.58
CA GLY A 121 -31.91 -7.72 -12.35
C GLY A 121 -31.65 -9.14 -11.81
N PRO A 122 -30.56 -9.35 -11.04
CA PRO A 122 -29.64 -8.32 -10.55
C PRO A 122 -28.58 -7.90 -11.58
N VAL A 123 -28.36 -6.60 -11.75
CA VAL A 123 -27.38 -6.00 -12.66
C VAL A 123 -26.29 -5.25 -11.90
N VAL A 124 -25.03 -5.58 -12.16
CA VAL A 124 -23.89 -4.77 -11.73
C VAL A 124 -23.35 -4.02 -12.95
N THR A 125 -23.33 -2.70 -12.88
CA THR A 125 -22.72 -1.93 -13.98
C THR A 125 -21.22 -1.80 -13.78
N VAL A 126 -20.44 -1.91 -14.87
CA VAL A 126 -18.98 -1.80 -14.87
C VAL A 126 -18.58 -0.80 -15.94
N ALA A 127 -17.92 0.29 -15.57
CA ALA A 127 -17.75 1.39 -16.52
C ALA A 127 -16.38 2.05 -16.47
N HIS A 128 -15.98 2.63 -17.60
CA HIS A 128 -14.69 3.30 -17.80
C HIS A 128 -14.88 4.63 -18.51
N ASP A 129 -14.10 5.66 -18.08
CA ASP A 129 -14.07 6.96 -18.76
C ASP A 129 -15.51 7.51 -18.90
N TRP A 130 -15.88 8.16 -20.00
CA TRP A 130 -17.25 8.63 -20.24
C TRP A 130 -18.32 7.55 -20.22
N GLY A 131 -17.95 6.29 -20.40
CA GLY A 131 -18.85 5.16 -20.17
C GLY A 131 -19.40 5.16 -18.75
N GLY A 132 -18.63 5.66 -17.76
CA GLY A 132 -19.08 5.84 -16.39
C GLY A 132 -20.28 6.76 -16.26
N ILE A 133 -20.28 7.92 -16.93
CA ILE A 133 -21.41 8.86 -16.90
C ILE A 133 -22.66 8.22 -17.51
N ILE A 134 -22.51 7.56 -18.66
CA ILE A 134 -23.63 6.89 -19.35
C ILE A 134 -24.18 5.75 -18.48
N SER A 135 -23.28 4.94 -17.91
CA SER A 135 -23.60 3.85 -16.99
C SER A 135 -24.31 4.33 -15.73
N MET A 136 -23.88 5.45 -15.14
CA MET A 136 -24.55 6.05 -13.99
C MET A 136 -25.92 6.63 -14.35
N GLY A 137 -26.11 7.11 -15.58
CA GLY A 137 -27.43 7.48 -16.11
C GLY A 137 -28.39 6.31 -16.19
N TRP A 138 -27.92 5.17 -16.71
CA TRP A 138 -28.69 3.92 -16.71
C TRP A 138 -28.98 3.46 -15.27
N ALA A 139 -27.96 3.41 -14.41
CA ALA A 139 -28.10 3.01 -13.00
C ALA A 139 -29.11 3.88 -12.23
N HIS A 140 -29.18 5.18 -12.53
CA HIS A 140 -30.17 6.08 -11.94
C HIS A 140 -31.60 5.68 -12.35
N ARG A 141 -31.83 5.29 -13.61
CA ARG A 141 -33.15 4.97 -14.16
C ARG A 141 -33.61 3.55 -13.83
N HIS A 142 -32.68 2.62 -13.61
CA HIS A 142 -32.94 1.18 -13.40
C HIS A 142 -32.58 0.72 -11.99
N ARG A 143 -32.94 1.50 -10.97
CA ARG A 143 -32.58 1.22 -9.57
C ARG A 143 -33.10 -0.13 -9.07
N ASP A 144 -34.26 -0.56 -9.55
CA ASP A 144 -34.89 -1.82 -9.15
C ASP A 144 -34.14 -3.04 -9.70
N GLU A 145 -33.40 -2.87 -10.81
CA GLU A 145 -32.57 -3.92 -11.41
C GLU A 145 -31.12 -3.84 -10.94
N LEU A 146 -30.67 -2.67 -10.51
CA LEU A 146 -29.29 -2.39 -10.10
C LEU A 146 -28.97 -3.07 -8.76
N ALA A 147 -27.90 -3.87 -8.75
CA ALA A 147 -27.38 -4.54 -7.57
C ALA A 147 -25.99 -4.04 -7.15
N GLY A 148 -25.28 -3.32 -8.03
CA GLY A 148 -23.96 -2.75 -7.71
C GLY A 148 -23.37 -1.89 -8.81
N LEU A 149 -22.35 -1.10 -8.45
CA LEU A 149 -21.68 -0.16 -9.35
C LEU A 149 -20.15 -0.31 -9.29
N VAL A 150 -19.52 -0.62 -10.41
CA VAL A 150 -18.06 -0.63 -10.55
C VAL A 150 -17.63 0.50 -11.50
N LEU A 151 -16.84 1.44 -10.99
CA LEU A 151 -16.33 2.56 -11.78
C LEU A 151 -14.81 2.52 -11.87
N THR A 152 -14.31 2.67 -13.09
CA THR A 152 -12.88 2.74 -13.40
C THR A 152 -12.56 4.09 -14.04
N ASN A 153 -11.52 4.79 -13.58
CA ASN A 153 -11.01 6.07 -14.11
C ASN A 153 -12.04 6.89 -14.91
N THR A 154 -12.98 7.51 -14.19
CA THR A 154 -14.14 8.22 -14.76
C THR A 154 -14.46 9.48 -13.94
N ALA A 155 -15.52 10.21 -14.29
CA ALA A 155 -16.05 11.33 -13.53
C ALA A 155 -17.57 11.26 -13.52
N VAL A 156 -18.21 11.89 -12.52
CA VAL A 156 -19.65 12.15 -12.54
C VAL A 156 -19.97 13.64 -12.51
N HIS A 157 -19.05 14.46 -11.99
CA HIS A 157 -19.14 15.90 -12.04
C HIS A 157 -17.75 16.52 -12.01
N GLN A 158 -17.65 17.77 -12.49
CA GLN A 158 -16.47 18.59 -12.33
C GLN A 158 -16.89 19.95 -11.77
N PRO A 159 -16.40 20.35 -10.56
CA PRO A 159 -16.76 21.63 -9.98
C PRO A 159 -16.43 22.79 -10.92
N GLU A 160 -17.31 23.79 -11.03
CA GLU A 160 -17.21 24.88 -12.02
C GLU A 160 -15.90 25.69 -11.94
N HIS A 161 -15.30 25.75 -10.75
CA HIS A 161 -14.04 26.47 -10.51
C HIS A 161 -12.79 25.64 -10.80
N VAL A 162 -12.93 24.34 -11.08
CA VAL A 162 -11.80 23.45 -11.43
C VAL A 162 -11.76 23.31 -12.96
N PRO A 163 -10.70 23.78 -13.63
CA PRO A 163 -10.62 23.65 -15.08
C PRO A 163 -10.53 22.17 -15.50
N GLY A 164 -11.27 21.82 -16.56
CA GLY A 164 -11.20 20.52 -17.24
C GLY A 164 -9.78 20.01 -17.50
N PRO A 165 -9.56 18.69 -17.65
CA PRO A 165 -8.26 18.14 -18.01
C PRO A 165 -7.71 18.85 -19.25
N ILE A 166 -6.47 19.36 -19.17
CA ILE A 166 -5.88 20.22 -20.21
C ILE A 166 -5.91 19.53 -21.59
N LEU A 167 -5.63 18.22 -21.62
CA LEU A 167 -5.65 17.43 -22.84
C LEU A 167 -7.04 17.44 -23.51
N ILE A 168 -8.10 17.28 -22.72
CA ILE A 168 -9.48 17.29 -23.23
C ILE A 168 -9.90 18.70 -23.62
N ARG A 169 -9.56 19.72 -22.83
CA ARG A 169 -9.84 21.12 -23.18
C ARG A 169 -9.20 21.54 -24.50
N LEU A 170 -7.97 21.10 -24.77
CA LEU A 170 -7.30 21.32 -26.04
C LEU A 170 -7.98 20.53 -27.16
N ALA A 171 -8.30 19.25 -26.93
CA ALA A 171 -9.00 18.41 -27.90
C ALA A 171 -10.45 18.83 -28.16
N HIS A 172 -11.05 19.65 -27.29
CA HIS A 172 -12.39 20.23 -27.45
C HIS A 172 -12.40 21.43 -28.41
N GLN A 173 -11.26 22.12 -28.57
CA GLN A 173 -11.15 23.25 -29.50
C GLN A 173 -11.41 22.79 -30.94
N LYS A 174 -12.42 23.38 -31.61
CA LYS A 174 -12.98 22.92 -32.90
C LYS A 174 -11.94 22.47 -33.95
N MET A 175 -10.87 23.23 -34.15
CA MET A 175 -9.83 22.90 -35.13
C MET A 175 -8.87 21.80 -34.63
N VAL A 176 -8.51 21.82 -33.34
CA VAL A 176 -7.69 20.77 -32.72
C VAL A 176 -8.45 19.45 -32.66
N ASN A 177 -9.75 19.50 -32.34
CA ASN A 177 -10.68 18.37 -32.38
C ASN A 177 -10.68 17.72 -33.77
N ARG A 178 -10.96 18.50 -34.82
CA ARG A 178 -10.96 17.99 -36.21
C ARG A 178 -9.62 17.39 -36.59
N LEU A 179 -8.51 18.04 -36.25
CA LEU A 179 -7.18 17.55 -36.58
C LEU A 179 -6.82 16.26 -35.83
N THR A 180 -6.99 16.24 -34.50
CA THR A 180 -6.50 15.17 -33.63
C THR A 180 -7.46 13.98 -33.52
N CYS A 181 -8.77 14.24 -33.54
CA CYS A 181 -9.80 13.24 -33.32
C CYS A 181 -10.38 12.68 -34.63
N ARG A 182 -10.46 13.48 -35.72
CA ARG A 182 -11.07 13.06 -37.00
C ARG A 182 -10.07 12.84 -38.13
N TRP A 183 -9.37 13.88 -38.56
CA TRP A 183 -8.50 13.83 -39.75
C TRP A 183 -7.31 12.90 -39.55
N THR A 184 -6.69 12.92 -38.37
CA THR A 184 -5.60 12.03 -38.00
C THR A 184 -6.04 10.99 -36.95
N PRO A 185 -5.35 9.85 -36.82
CA PRO A 185 -5.62 8.86 -35.77
C PRO A 185 -4.98 9.23 -34.42
N THR A 186 -4.60 10.50 -34.22
CA THR A 186 -3.76 10.94 -33.08
C THR A 186 -4.44 10.65 -31.75
N PHE A 187 -5.72 10.98 -31.59
CA PHE A 187 -6.48 10.76 -30.35
C PHE A 187 -6.59 9.27 -29.99
N VAL A 188 -6.91 8.43 -30.98
CA VAL A 188 -7.00 6.96 -30.82
C VAL A 188 -5.65 6.37 -30.39
N ARG A 189 -4.57 6.76 -31.06
CA ARG A 189 -3.21 6.29 -30.73
C ARG A 189 -2.75 6.82 -29.37
N ALA A 190 -3.02 8.08 -29.07
CA ALA A 190 -2.65 8.72 -27.81
C ALA A 190 -3.30 8.01 -26.62
N THR A 191 -4.60 7.66 -26.72
CA THR A 191 -5.31 6.92 -25.66
C THR A 191 -4.58 5.63 -25.28
N THR A 192 -4.24 4.79 -26.26
CA THR A 192 -3.50 3.54 -25.99
C THR A 192 -2.04 3.75 -25.56
N ALA A 193 -1.48 4.94 -25.81
CA ALA A 193 -0.14 5.31 -25.37
C ALA A 193 -0.09 5.85 -23.94
N LEU A 194 -1.26 6.19 -23.35
CA LEU A 194 -1.36 6.57 -21.93
C LEU A 194 -1.18 5.39 -20.99
N SER A 195 -1.39 4.17 -21.48
CA SER A 195 -1.25 2.93 -20.71
C SER A 195 0.13 2.72 -20.12
N ARG A 196 0.15 2.16 -18.90
CA ARG A 196 1.34 1.83 -18.14
C ARG A 196 1.15 0.45 -17.49
N PRO A 197 1.92 -0.59 -17.89
CA PRO A 197 3.00 -0.58 -18.89
C PRO A 197 2.51 -0.35 -20.32
N ALA A 198 3.45 -0.16 -21.26
CA ALA A 198 3.10 0.04 -22.66
C ALA A 198 2.43 -1.22 -23.24
N LEU A 199 1.28 -1.05 -23.89
CA LEU A 199 0.49 -2.16 -24.42
C LEU A 199 1.20 -2.90 -25.56
N PRO A 200 1.02 -4.21 -25.73
CA PRO A 200 1.49 -4.93 -26.91
C PRO A 200 0.95 -4.33 -28.21
N ARG A 201 1.74 -4.39 -29.29
CA ARG A 201 1.36 -3.81 -30.59
C ARG A 201 0.04 -4.37 -31.12
N ALA A 202 -0.22 -5.66 -30.94
CA ALA A 202 -1.46 -6.31 -31.36
C ALA A 202 -2.69 -5.73 -30.64
N VAL A 203 -2.59 -5.50 -29.33
CA VAL A 203 -3.65 -4.88 -28.51
C VAL A 203 -3.90 -3.44 -28.93
N ARG A 204 -2.85 -2.63 -29.11
CA ARG A 204 -3.01 -1.24 -29.62
C ARG A 204 -3.67 -1.21 -31.00
N SER A 205 -3.32 -2.18 -31.84
CA SER A 205 -3.89 -2.31 -33.18
C SER A 205 -5.38 -2.65 -33.11
N ALA A 206 -5.78 -3.56 -32.20
CA ALA A 206 -7.17 -3.95 -31.96
C ALA A 206 -8.05 -2.75 -31.55
N PHE A 207 -7.58 -1.90 -30.64
CA PHE A 207 -8.29 -0.66 -30.28
C PHE A 207 -8.44 0.31 -31.45
N ALA A 208 -7.48 0.35 -32.38
CA ALA A 208 -7.52 1.26 -33.52
C ALA A 208 -8.34 0.73 -34.73
N LEU A 209 -8.71 -0.56 -34.75
CA LEU A 209 -9.40 -1.19 -35.90
C LEU A 209 -10.69 -0.47 -36.33
N PRO A 210 -11.58 -0.08 -35.41
CA PRO A 210 -12.82 0.59 -35.79
C PRO A 210 -12.62 1.96 -36.42
N TYR A 211 -11.43 2.55 -36.26
CA TYR A 211 -11.16 3.98 -36.47
C TYR A 211 -10.11 4.24 -37.56
N ARG A 212 -9.96 3.34 -38.55
CA ARG A 212 -8.94 3.47 -39.61
C ARG A 212 -9.17 4.64 -40.57
N GLY A 213 -10.42 5.00 -40.87
CA GLY A 213 -10.78 6.07 -41.81
C GLY A 213 -11.21 7.39 -41.14
N VAL A 214 -11.20 8.49 -41.92
CA VAL A 214 -11.64 9.83 -41.46
C VAL A 214 -13.11 9.83 -41.05
N ASP A 215 -13.98 9.19 -41.83
CA ASP A 215 -15.41 9.12 -41.51
C ASP A 215 -15.68 8.20 -40.32
N ALA A 216 -14.92 7.11 -40.20
CA ALA A 216 -15.00 6.22 -39.04
C ALA A 216 -14.60 6.91 -37.73
N ARG A 217 -13.80 7.98 -37.80
CA ARG A 217 -13.37 8.81 -36.67
C ARG A 217 -14.25 10.05 -36.43
N ALA A 218 -15.28 10.28 -37.24
CA ALA A 218 -16.20 11.40 -37.01
C ALA A 218 -16.87 11.31 -35.61
N ALA A 219 -17.30 10.11 -35.22
CA ALA A 219 -17.90 9.86 -33.91
C ALA A 219 -16.93 10.10 -32.74
N VAL A 220 -15.62 9.82 -32.91
CA VAL A 220 -14.60 10.14 -31.89
C VAL A 220 -14.56 11.64 -31.62
N ALA A 221 -14.55 12.43 -32.69
CA ALA A 221 -14.55 13.89 -32.60
C ALA A 221 -15.84 14.45 -31.99
N GLU A 222 -16.98 13.89 -32.37
CA GLU A 222 -18.31 14.27 -31.86
C GLU A 222 -18.49 13.92 -30.38
N PHE A 223 -18.00 12.75 -29.95
CA PHE A 223 -18.02 12.35 -28.55
C PHE A 223 -17.16 13.28 -27.68
N VAL A 224 -15.96 13.66 -28.15
CA VAL A 224 -15.14 14.67 -27.44
C VAL A 224 -15.86 16.03 -27.39
N ALA A 225 -16.58 16.41 -28.45
CA ALA A 225 -17.29 17.68 -28.49
C ALA A 225 -18.47 17.73 -27.49
N ASP A 226 -19.05 16.57 -27.15
CA ASP A 226 -20.18 16.43 -26.22
C ASP A 226 -19.81 16.63 -24.74
N VAL A 227 -18.52 16.83 -24.43
CA VAL A 227 -18.07 17.10 -23.06
C VAL A 227 -18.56 18.50 -22.62
N PRO A 228 -19.42 18.61 -21.59
CA PRO A 228 -20.09 19.85 -21.24
C PRO A 228 -19.19 20.77 -20.40
N PHE A 229 -18.34 21.56 -21.06
CA PHE A 229 -17.53 22.58 -20.37
C PHE A 229 -18.27 23.90 -20.11
N ALA A 230 -19.38 24.15 -20.81
CA ALA A 230 -20.18 25.37 -20.68
C ALA A 230 -21.51 25.08 -19.95
N ALA A 231 -22.04 26.08 -19.26
CA ALA A 231 -23.29 25.95 -18.48
C ALA A 231 -24.52 25.72 -19.37
N ASP A 232 -24.51 26.21 -20.61
CA ASP A 232 -25.58 26.09 -21.62
C ASP A 232 -25.40 24.88 -22.54
N HIS A 233 -24.43 24.00 -22.28
CA HIS A 233 -24.18 22.83 -23.12
C HIS A 233 -25.36 21.84 -23.07
N PRO A 234 -25.80 21.25 -24.21
CA PRO A 234 -27.00 20.38 -24.26
C PRO A 234 -26.94 19.15 -23.35
N SER A 235 -25.74 18.62 -23.11
CA SER A 235 -25.51 17.48 -22.19
C SER A 235 -25.38 17.87 -20.70
N ARG A 236 -25.37 19.18 -20.37
CA ARG A 236 -25.22 19.66 -18.99
C ARG A 236 -26.41 19.30 -18.09
N PRO A 237 -27.69 19.49 -18.49
CA PRO A 237 -28.83 19.13 -17.64
C PRO A 237 -28.83 17.66 -17.22
N THR A 238 -28.55 16.75 -18.17
CA THR A 238 -28.45 15.31 -17.89
C THR A 238 -27.28 14.98 -16.98
N LEU A 239 -26.12 15.62 -17.17
CA LEU A 239 -24.97 15.43 -16.29
C LEU A 239 -25.29 15.86 -14.85
N ASP A 240 -25.94 17.02 -14.68
CA ASP A 240 -26.32 17.54 -13.38
C ASP A 240 -27.33 16.62 -12.69
N GLU A 241 -28.34 16.12 -13.42
CA GLU A 241 -29.31 15.12 -12.97
C GLU A 241 -28.62 13.85 -12.45
N ILE A 242 -27.73 13.25 -13.26
CA ILE A 242 -26.97 12.04 -12.89
C ILE A 242 -26.15 12.31 -11.63
N SER A 243 -25.41 13.43 -11.59
CA SER A 243 -24.55 13.76 -10.46
C SER A 243 -25.33 13.95 -9.16
N GLY A 244 -26.53 14.56 -9.20
CA GLY A 244 -27.41 14.74 -8.06
C GLY A 244 -28.14 13.47 -7.63
N ALA A 245 -28.18 12.44 -8.49
CA ALA A 245 -28.76 11.15 -8.18
C ALA A 245 -27.82 10.22 -7.40
N MET A 246 -26.49 10.34 -7.59
CA MET A 246 -25.51 9.40 -7.04
C MET A 246 -25.57 9.22 -5.50
N PRO A 247 -25.74 10.28 -4.68
CA PRO A 247 -25.88 10.12 -3.23
C PRO A 247 -27.12 9.34 -2.78
N ARG A 248 -28.06 9.08 -3.70
CA ARG A 248 -29.32 8.36 -3.47
C ARG A 248 -29.30 6.93 -4.05
N LEU A 249 -28.16 6.43 -4.51
CA LEU A 249 -28.00 5.03 -4.90
C LEU A 249 -27.73 4.21 -3.64
N ASP A 250 -28.60 3.24 -3.37
CA ASP A 250 -28.51 2.35 -2.20
C ASP A 250 -28.00 0.96 -2.61
N VAL A 251 -26.87 0.96 -3.33
CA VAL A 251 -26.19 -0.26 -3.78
C VAL A 251 -24.71 -0.16 -3.44
N PRO A 252 -24.03 -1.28 -3.20
CA PRO A 252 -22.58 -1.27 -3.02
C PRO A 252 -21.89 -0.71 -4.27
N ALA A 253 -20.77 0.01 -4.06
CA ALA A 253 -19.97 0.56 -5.14
C ALA A 253 -18.48 0.23 -4.98
N LEU A 254 -17.80 -0.04 -6.09
CA LEU A 254 -16.36 -0.26 -6.18
C LEU A 254 -15.73 0.76 -7.12
N LEU A 255 -14.74 1.49 -6.63
CA LEU A 255 -13.90 2.36 -7.44
C LEU A 255 -12.55 1.69 -7.66
N LEU A 256 -12.23 1.41 -8.92
CA LEU A 256 -10.92 0.92 -9.33
C LEU A 256 -10.16 2.04 -10.04
N TRP A 257 -8.98 2.41 -9.54
CA TRP A 257 -8.36 3.67 -9.94
C TRP A 257 -6.88 3.55 -10.30
N GLY A 258 -6.52 4.06 -11.47
CA GLY A 258 -5.15 4.24 -11.97
C GLY A 258 -4.68 5.68 -11.72
N PRO A 259 -3.84 5.94 -10.71
CA PRO A 259 -3.50 7.31 -10.29
C PRO A 259 -2.61 8.09 -11.26
N ARG A 260 -2.06 7.42 -12.29
CA ARG A 260 -1.22 8.06 -13.30
C ARG A 260 -2.01 8.61 -14.48
N ASP A 261 -3.33 8.45 -14.45
CA ASP A 261 -4.22 8.95 -15.48
C ASP A 261 -4.14 10.50 -15.56
N PRO A 262 -3.77 11.06 -16.73
CA PRO A 262 -3.72 12.51 -16.93
C PRO A 262 -5.10 13.14 -17.23
N VAL A 263 -6.13 12.32 -17.44
CA VAL A 263 -7.50 12.73 -17.73
C VAL A 263 -8.33 12.69 -16.44
N PHE A 264 -8.49 11.51 -15.85
CA PHE A 264 -9.24 11.33 -14.61
C PHE A 264 -8.31 11.25 -13.40
N GLY A 265 -7.97 12.42 -12.86
CA GLY A 265 -7.11 12.54 -11.67
C GLY A 265 -7.86 12.49 -10.33
N GLU A 266 -7.12 12.68 -9.23
CA GLU A 266 -7.62 12.63 -7.84
C GLU A 266 -8.86 13.48 -7.55
N VAL A 267 -9.06 14.58 -8.28
CA VAL A 267 -10.24 15.44 -8.08
C VAL A 267 -11.54 14.71 -8.41
N HIS A 268 -11.56 13.91 -9.48
CA HIS A 268 -12.74 13.15 -9.90
C HIS A 268 -12.99 11.98 -8.94
N LEU A 269 -11.91 11.31 -8.50
CA LEU A 269 -11.99 10.26 -7.51
C LEU A 269 -12.58 10.78 -6.18
N ARG A 270 -12.16 11.97 -5.74
CA ARG A 270 -12.71 12.60 -4.52
C ARG A 270 -14.17 12.98 -4.66
N ASP A 271 -14.58 13.52 -5.81
CA ASP A 271 -16.00 13.82 -6.09
C ASP A 271 -16.85 12.55 -6.05
N LEU A 272 -16.41 11.46 -6.69
CA LEU A 272 -17.09 10.16 -6.65
C LEU A 272 -17.20 9.62 -5.22
N LEU A 273 -16.13 9.67 -4.45
CA LEU A 273 -16.13 9.20 -3.05
C LEU A 273 -16.97 10.06 -2.12
N GLY A 274 -17.16 11.35 -2.44
CA GLY A 274 -18.08 12.22 -1.72
C GLY A 274 -19.54 11.93 -2.06
N ARG A 275 -19.82 11.51 -3.30
CA ARG A 275 -21.18 11.19 -3.78
C ARG A 275 -21.61 9.75 -3.53
N LEU A 276 -20.67 8.83 -3.37
CA LEU A 276 -20.91 7.41 -3.08
C LEU A 276 -20.28 7.09 -1.71
N PRO A 277 -20.85 7.62 -0.61
CA PRO A 277 -20.33 7.33 0.72
C PRO A 277 -20.44 5.83 0.99
N GLY A 278 -19.31 5.19 1.34
CA GLY A 278 -19.24 3.74 1.54
C GLY A 278 -18.67 2.95 0.36
N ALA A 279 -18.38 3.60 -0.77
CA ALA A 279 -17.71 2.92 -1.88
C ALA A 279 -16.36 2.32 -1.46
N ASP A 280 -16.17 1.04 -1.79
CA ASP A 280 -14.88 0.38 -1.72
C ASP A 280 -13.93 1.00 -2.76
N LEU A 281 -12.67 1.19 -2.40
CA LEU A 281 -11.66 1.77 -3.29
C LEU A 281 -10.45 0.85 -3.40
N HIS A 282 -10.07 0.53 -4.63
CA HIS A 282 -8.76 -0.04 -4.93
C HIS A 282 -7.98 0.83 -5.91
N ARG A 283 -6.78 1.25 -5.50
CA ARG A 283 -5.85 2.01 -6.32
C ARG A 283 -4.75 1.10 -6.87
N TYR A 284 -4.61 1.07 -8.19
CA TYR A 284 -3.50 0.44 -8.91
C TYR A 284 -2.41 1.48 -9.17
N GLU A 285 -1.51 1.71 -8.21
CA GLU A 285 -0.54 2.85 -8.23
C GLU A 285 0.41 2.92 -9.44
N LEU A 286 0.54 1.82 -10.17
CA LEU A 286 1.35 1.76 -11.39
C LEU A 286 0.53 1.97 -12.66
N ALA A 287 -0.79 1.78 -12.58
CA ALA A 287 -1.74 1.94 -13.67
C ALA A 287 -2.02 3.42 -13.96
N SER A 288 -2.49 3.66 -15.17
CA SER A 288 -2.75 4.95 -15.76
C SER A 288 -4.21 5.00 -16.21
N HIS A 289 -4.48 5.32 -17.48
CA HIS A 289 -5.81 5.63 -17.98
C HIS A 289 -6.65 4.40 -18.36
N LEU A 290 -6.08 3.42 -19.07
CA LEU A 290 -6.82 2.23 -19.52
C LEU A 290 -6.65 1.12 -18.49
N LEU A 291 -7.32 1.27 -17.34
CA LEU A 291 -7.14 0.40 -16.18
C LEU A 291 -7.26 -1.09 -16.53
N ALA A 292 -8.24 -1.46 -17.35
CA ALA A 292 -8.49 -2.83 -17.79
C ALA A 292 -7.30 -3.48 -18.55
N GLU A 293 -6.40 -2.65 -19.08
CA GLU A 293 -5.15 -3.07 -19.71
C GLU A 293 -3.92 -2.89 -18.82
N ASP A 294 -3.90 -1.81 -18.04
CA ASP A 294 -2.77 -1.43 -17.18
C ASP A 294 -2.63 -2.35 -15.97
N ALA A 295 -3.76 -2.86 -15.47
CA ALA A 295 -3.87 -3.79 -14.34
C ALA A 295 -4.85 -4.92 -14.69
N PRO A 296 -4.45 -5.93 -15.49
CA PRO A 296 -5.32 -7.04 -15.91
C PRO A 296 -6.02 -7.77 -14.76
N GLU A 297 -5.43 -7.76 -13.56
CA GLU A 297 -5.99 -8.31 -12.32
C GLU A 297 -7.30 -7.62 -11.86
N TYR A 298 -7.70 -6.51 -12.48
CA TYR A 298 -9.00 -5.87 -12.21
C TYR A 298 -10.18 -6.82 -12.41
N ALA A 299 -10.07 -7.76 -13.36
CA ALA A 299 -11.18 -8.67 -13.68
C ALA A 299 -11.48 -9.59 -12.49
N ALA A 300 -10.43 -10.16 -11.86
CA ALA A 300 -10.57 -10.93 -10.63
C ALA A 300 -11.12 -10.07 -9.50
N ALA A 301 -10.61 -8.83 -9.34
CA ALA A 301 -11.11 -7.91 -8.32
C ALA A 301 -12.61 -7.60 -8.45
N VAL A 302 -13.14 -7.50 -9.69
CA VAL A 302 -14.57 -7.32 -9.92
C VAL A 302 -15.35 -8.57 -9.53
N VAL A 303 -14.87 -9.76 -9.91
CA VAL A 303 -15.52 -11.03 -9.56
C VAL A 303 -15.56 -11.24 -8.04
N ASP A 304 -14.42 -11.07 -7.37
CA ASP A 304 -14.32 -11.21 -5.91
C ASP A 304 -15.26 -10.22 -5.22
N TRP A 305 -15.26 -8.96 -5.66
CA TRP A 305 -16.11 -7.92 -5.06
C TRP A 305 -17.59 -8.17 -5.28
N VAL A 306 -18.02 -8.58 -6.48
CA VAL A 306 -19.44 -8.90 -6.74
C VAL A 306 -19.87 -10.11 -5.91
N THR A 307 -19.02 -11.12 -5.78
CA THR A 307 -19.30 -12.29 -4.92
C THR A 307 -19.52 -11.87 -3.46
N ASP A 308 -18.60 -11.06 -2.92
CA ASP A 308 -18.60 -10.64 -1.51
C ASP A 308 -19.62 -9.57 -1.15
N ARG A 309 -19.90 -8.64 -2.07
CA ARG A 309 -20.70 -7.44 -1.77
C ARG A 309 -22.08 -7.46 -2.36
N VAL A 310 -22.31 -8.25 -3.40
CA VAL A 310 -23.58 -8.26 -4.13
C VAL A 310 -24.29 -9.59 -3.93
N LEU A 311 -23.62 -10.72 -4.13
CA LEU A 311 -24.26 -12.04 -4.09
C LEU A 311 -24.42 -12.60 -2.68
N THR A 312 -23.45 -12.36 -1.80
CA THR A 312 -23.50 -12.84 -0.41
C THR A 312 -24.17 -11.85 0.55
N ALA A 313 -24.41 -10.61 0.11
CA ALA A 313 -25.05 -9.57 0.91
C ALA A 313 -26.58 -9.66 0.84
N ALA A 314 -27.20 -10.57 1.62
CA ALA A 314 -28.54 -10.31 2.13
C ALA A 314 -28.52 -9.02 2.97
N PRO A 315 -29.62 -8.26 3.12
CA PRO A 315 -29.61 -6.98 3.82
C PRO A 315 -29.42 -7.19 5.33
N THR A 316 -28.17 -7.34 5.76
CA THR A 316 -27.77 -7.02 7.12
C THR A 316 -27.41 -5.54 7.12
N ALA A 317 -28.25 -4.74 7.76
CA ALA A 317 -27.83 -3.44 8.25
C ALA A 317 -26.51 -3.61 9.02
N GLY A 318 -25.42 -3.09 8.44
CA GLY A 318 -24.08 -3.21 9.01
C GLY A 318 -23.04 -3.45 7.93
N ALA A 319 -22.14 -2.47 7.76
CA ALA A 319 -20.83 -2.68 7.15
C ALA A 319 -20.21 -4.01 7.62
N PRO A 320 -19.33 -4.67 6.82
CA PRO A 320 -18.65 -5.89 7.27
C PRO A 320 -18.09 -5.63 8.67
N ALA A 321 -18.59 -6.38 9.64
CA ALA A 321 -18.12 -6.25 11.00
C ALA A 321 -16.60 -6.47 10.98
N PRO A 322 -15.81 -5.63 11.67
CA PRO A 322 -14.43 -5.98 11.95
C PRO A 322 -14.44 -7.39 12.56
N ALA A 323 -13.45 -8.20 12.19
CA ALA A 323 -13.20 -9.51 12.75
C ALA A 323 -13.77 -9.66 14.17
N GLY A 324 -14.66 -10.64 14.35
CA GLY A 324 -15.41 -10.82 15.59
C GLY A 324 -14.52 -10.68 16.83
N PRO A 325 -15.05 -10.09 17.92
CA PRO A 325 -14.25 -9.75 19.07
C PRO A 325 -13.56 -10.99 19.62
N VAL A 326 -12.23 -10.92 19.73
CA VAL A 326 -11.51 -11.71 20.73
C VAL A 326 -12.09 -11.31 22.09
N SER A 327 -13.03 -12.11 22.62
CA SER A 327 -13.73 -11.98 23.91
C SER A 327 -13.65 -10.59 24.55
N THR A 328 -14.74 -9.84 24.46
CA THR A 328 -14.95 -8.51 25.04
C THR A 328 -14.97 -8.45 26.57
N SER A 329 -14.72 -9.55 27.28
CA SER A 329 -14.43 -9.46 28.71
C SER A 329 -12.94 -9.12 28.92
N ALA A 330 -12.57 -7.86 28.71
CA ALA A 330 -11.23 -7.36 29.06
C ALA A 330 -11.29 -5.89 29.49
N PRO A 331 -10.38 -5.45 30.38
CA PRO A 331 -10.43 -4.17 31.10
C PRO A 331 -10.38 -2.97 30.16
N ASP A 332 -10.78 -1.80 30.67
CA ASP A 332 -10.61 -0.47 30.07
C ASP A 332 -9.17 -0.34 29.49
N LEU A 333 -9.02 -0.58 28.18
CA LEU A 333 -7.70 -0.54 27.54
C LEU A 333 -7.23 0.90 27.55
N ALA A 334 -6.03 1.14 28.08
CA ALA A 334 -5.53 2.49 28.23
C ALA A 334 -5.49 3.23 26.89
N GLY A 335 -6.18 4.37 26.82
CA GLY A 335 -6.18 5.26 25.67
C GLY A 335 -4.82 5.91 25.45
N VAL A 336 -4.59 6.40 24.23
CA VAL A 336 -3.33 7.08 23.84
C VAL A 336 -3.03 8.34 24.68
N PHE A 337 -4.02 8.86 25.42
CA PHE A 337 -3.87 10.05 26.27
C PHE A 337 -3.80 9.75 27.78
N ASP A 338 -4.10 8.54 28.22
CA ASP A 338 -4.33 8.26 29.65
C ASP A 338 -3.12 8.61 30.51
N ALA A 339 -1.92 8.27 30.03
CA ALA A 339 -0.68 8.60 30.72
C ALA A 339 -0.41 10.13 30.73
N LEU A 340 -0.69 10.82 29.62
CA LEU A 340 -0.57 12.27 29.55
C LEU A 340 -1.56 12.98 30.48
N ASP A 341 -2.76 12.41 30.68
CA ASP A 341 -3.75 12.97 31.61
C ASP A 341 -3.39 12.76 33.07
N ARG A 342 -2.94 11.55 33.44
CA ARG A 342 -2.43 11.30 34.80
C ARG A 342 -1.27 12.24 35.16
N ARG A 343 -0.44 12.59 34.17
CA ARG A 343 0.75 13.45 34.35
C ARG A 343 0.54 14.91 33.94
N ARG A 344 -0.69 15.34 33.69
CA ARG A 344 -1.00 16.70 33.17
C ARG A 344 -0.53 17.83 34.07
N ALA A 345 -0.29 17.57 35.36
CA ALA A 345 0.24 18.53 36.33
C ALA A 345 1.68 18.22 36.78
N ASP A 346 2.34 17.21 36.19
CA ASP A 346 3.68 16.80 36.56
C ASP A 346 4.75 17.72 35.92
N PRO A 347 5.57 18.43 36.72
CA PRO A 347 6.62 19.30 36.20
C PRO A 347 7.86 18.54 35.72
N SER A 348 7.90 17.21 35.89
CA SER A 348 9.02 16.39 35.43
C SER A 348 9.09 16.30 33.91
N VAL A 349 10.29 15.99 33.39
CA VAL A 349 10.56 15.91 31.95
C VAL A 349 9.72 14.81 31.28
N ALA A 350 9.06 15.17 30.18
CA ALA A 350 8.36 14.24 29.30
C ALA A 350 9.20 13.91 28.07
N VAL A 351 9.76 14.91 27.40
CA VAL A 351 10.56 14.72 26.19
C VAL A 351 11.83 15.56 26.26
N VAL A 352 12.97 14.95 25.93
CA VAL A 352 14.23 15.64 25.66
C VAL A 352 14.58 15.50 24.19
N GLN A 353 14.96 16.59 23.55
CA GLN A 353 15.46 16.62 22.19
C GLN A 353 16.89 17.13 22.22
N LEU A 354 17.81 16.25 21.83
CA LEU A 354 19.21 16.59 21.67
C LEU A 354 19.38 17.38 20.37
N THR A 355 20.34 18.31 20.36
CA THR A 355 20.72 19.10 19.17
C THR A 355 22.14 18.77 18.75
N ASP A 356 22.60 19.31 17.62
CA ASP A 356 24.00 19.16 17.20
C ASP A 356 25.00 19.67 18.25
N ASP A 357 24.55 20.59 19.13
CA ASP A 357 25.22 20.93 20.37
C ASP A 357 24.60 20.13 21.55
N PRO A 358 25.28 19.10 22.08
CA PRO A 358 24.75 18.27 23.17
C PRO A 358 24.65 19.03 24.50
N GLU A 359 25.34 20.16 24.65
CA GLU A 359 25.28 21.01 25.85
C GLU A 359 24.03 21.91 25.88
N GLN A 360 23.26 21.96 24.78
CA GLN A 360 22.02 22.75 24.68
C GLN A 360 20.81 21.87 24.29
N PRO A 361 20.46 20.86 25.10
CA PRO A 361 19.26 20.06 24.84
C PRO A 361 17.99 20.90 25.05
N ARG A 362 16.97 20.65 24.24
CA ARG A 362 15.62 21.17 24.50
C ARG A 362 14.84 20.13 25.28
N SER A 363 14.06 20.55 26.27
CA SER A 363 13.15 19.67 26.98
C SER A 363 11.76 20.28 27.12
N ILE A 364 10.79 19.43 27.39
CA ILE A 364 9.43 19.82 27.76
C ILE A 364 8.96 18.90 28.89
N SER A 365 8.36 19.50 29.93
CA SER A 365 7.73 18.75 31.03
C SER A 365 6.40 18.13 30.61
N TRP A 366 5.87 17.21 31.41
CA TRP A 366 4.53 16.66 31.18
C TRP A 366 3.44 17.73 31.25
N ALA A 367 3.53 18.64 32.23
CA ALA A 367 2.61 19.76 32.38
C ALA A 367 2.64 20.69 31.15
N GLU A 368 3.83 21.07 30.67
CA GLU A 368 3.97 21.90 29.47
C GLU A 368 3.49 21.19 28.21
N LEU A 369 3.82 19.90 28.05
CA LEU A 369 3.37 19.09 26.92
C LEU A 369 1.84 19.05 26.86
N ALA A 370 1.20 18.72 27.98
CA ALA A 370 -0.25 18.63 28.04
C ALA A 370 -0.94 19.97 27.75
N ALA A 371 -0.44 21.06 28.34
CA ALA A 371 -0.99 22.40 28.10
C ALA A 371 -0.79 22.86 26.64
N ARG A 372 0.36 22.54 26.05
CA ARG A 372 0.67 22.91 24.66
C ARG A 372 -0.14 22.10 23.66
N VAL A 373 -0.37 20.81 23.92
CA VAL A 373 -1.26 19.95 23.12
C VAL A 373 -2.67 20.53 23.06
N ASP A 374 -3.23 20.95 24.19
CA ASP A 374 -4.57 21.54 24.24
C ASP A 374 -4.64 22.87 23.48
N ARG A 375 -3.69 23.79 23.71
CA ARG A 375 -3.68 25.08 23.00
C ARG A 375 -3.55 24.89 21.48
N LEU A 376 -2.63 24.03 21.05
CA LEU A 376 -2.46 23.75 19.64
C LEU A 376 -3.71 23.07 19.04
N ALA A 377 -4.34 22.13 19.74
CA ALA A 377 -5.56 21.48 19.28
C ALA A 377 -6.72 22.47 19.10
N ALA A 378 -6.91 23.39 20.05
CA ALA A 378 -7.90 24.45 19.95
C ALA A 378 -7.62 25.36 18.74
N GLY A 379 -6.35 25.72 18.54
CA GLY A 379 -5.89 26.47 17.37
C GLY A 379 -6.17 25.76 16.06
N LEU A 380 -5.86 24.46 15.97
CA LEU A 380 -6.10 23.63 14.79
C LEU A 380 -7.59 23.56 14.42
N ARG A 381 -8.47 23.34 15.42
CA ARG A 381 -9.93 23.36 15.19
C ARG A 381 -10.41 24.72 14.70
N ARG A 382 -9.93 25.81 15.30
CA ARG A 382 -10.24 27.18 14.85
C ARG A 382 -9.73 27.46 13.43
N ALA A 383 -8.60 26.88 13.05
CA ALA A 383 -8.02 26.97 11.71
C ALA A 383 -8.70 26.05 10.68
N GLY A 384 -9.70 25.28 11.09
CA GLY A 384 -10.55 24.50 10.19
C GLY A 384 -10.31 22.99 10.20
N VAL A 385 -9.46 22.46 11.09
CA VAL A 385 -9.35 21.00 11.29
C VAL A 385 -10.68 20.49 11.88
N ARG A 386 -11.27 19.51 11.21
CA ARG A 386 -12.52 18.85 11.61
C ARG A 386 -12.29 17.39 12.00
N ASP A 387 -13.30 16.84 12.66
CA ASP A 387 -13.35 15.44 13.01
C ASP A 387 -13.20 14.56 11.76
N GLY A 388 -12.24 13.63 11.78
CA GLY A 388 -11.96 12.73 10.65
C GLY A 388 -11.06 13.30 9.56
N ASP A 389 -10.69 14.59 9.63
CA ASP A 389 -9.71 15.18 8.70
C ASP A 389 -8.35 14.48 8.84
N ARG A 390 -7.66 14.31 7.72
CA ARG A 390 -6.33 13.70 7.68
C ARG A 390 -5.23 14.76 7.60
N VAL A 391 -4.30 14.69 8.54
CA VAL A 391 -3.18 15.62 8.68
C VAL A 391 -1.87 14.91 8.34
N ALA A 392 -1.23 15.29 7.23
CA ALA A 392 0.09 14.80 6.87
C ALA A 392 1.16 15.37 7.81
N MET A 393 2.07 14.52 8.28
CA MET A 393 3.17 14.90 9.16
C MET A 393 4.50 14.87 8.40
N LEU A 394 5.04 16.03 8.07
CA LEU A 394 6.38 16.19 7.49
C LEU A 394 7.31 16.92 8.47
N VAL A 395 7.42 16.35 9.67
CA VAL A 395 8.27 16.85 10.76
C VAL A 395 9.14 15.70 11.25
N PRO A 396 10.46 15.88 11.41
CA PRO A 396 11.33 14.86 12.02
C PRO A 396 10.97 14.63 13.50
N PRO A 397 11.39 13.53 14.13
CA PRO A 397 11.21 13.35 15.57
C PRO A 397 11.76 14.53 16.36
N SER A 398 10.86 15.16 17.13
CA SER A 398 11.14 16.34 17.90
C SER A 398 10.04 16.56 18.94
N ILE A 399 10.24 17.54 19.82
CA ILE A 399 9.17 18.03 20.71
C ILE A 399 7.97 18.51 19.87
N GLU A 400 8.21 19.22 18.78
CA GLU A 400 7.13 19.73 17.90
C GLU A 400 6.35 18.60 17.23
N LEU A 401 7.00 17.53 16.74
CA LEU A 401 6.27 16.38 16.19
C LEU A 401 5.39 15.73 17.25
N THR A 402 5.90 15.59 18.48
CA THR A 402 5.15 15.03 19.61
C THR A 402 3.94 15.90 19.93
N VAL A 403 4.13 17.20 20.15
CA VAL A 403 3.02 18.15 20.42
C VAL A 403 1.99 18.10 19.29
N ALA A 404 2.44 18.10 18.04
CA ALA A 404 1.56 18.11 16.88
C ALA A 404 0.73 16.82 16.74
N LEU A 405 1.32 15.65 16.95
CA LEU A 405 0.62 14.37 16.90
C LEU A 405 -0.57 14.34 17.88
N TYR A 406 -0.30 14.64 19.15
CA TYR A 406 -1.32 14.60 20.20
C TYR A 406 -2.32 15.75 20.03
N ALA A 407 -1.90 16.91 19.53
CA ALA A 407 -2.82 18.01 19.20
C ALA A 407 -3.77 17.67 18.04
N VAL A 408 -3.30 16.96 17.01
CA VAL A 408 -4.15 16.49 15.91
C VAL A 408 -5.20 15.51 16.41
N TRP A 409 -4.81 14.50 17.20
CA TRP A 409 -5.77 13.60 17.83
C TRP A 409 -6.75 14.34 18.75
N ARG A 410 -6.26 15.29 19.56
CA ARG A 410 -7.10 16.10 20.44
C ARG A 410 -8.05 17.02 19.67
N ALA A 411 -7.67 17.45 18.47
CA ALA A 411 -8.50 18.22 17.56
C ALA A 411 -9.54 17.36 16.82
N GLY A 412 -9.46 16.02 16.91
CA GLY A 412 -10.36 15.08 16.24
C GLY A 412 -9.87 14.56 14.88
N GLY A 413 -8.64 14.91 14.47
CA GLY A 413 -8.05 14.50 13.20
C GLY A 413 -7.22 13.21 13.31
N ALA A 414 -6.95 12.60 12.16
CA ALA A 414 -6.07 11.45 12.01
C ALA A 414 -4.72 11.87 11.42
N VAL A 415 -3.62 11.25 11.87
CA VAL A 415 -2.29 11.54 11.30
C VAL A 415 -1.95 10.66 10.12
N VAL A 416 -1.28 11.21 9.11
CA VAL A 416 -0.73 10.45 7.98
C VAL A 416 0.78 10.58 7.94
N VAL A 417 1.47 9.45 8.06
CA VAL A 417 2.93 9.40 8.14
C VAL A 417 3.50 8.61 6.96
N ALA A 418 4.28 9.29 6.13
CA ALA A 418 5.06 8.70 5.05
C ALA A 418 6.55 8.94 5.31
N ASP A 419 7.32 7.86 5.44
CA ASP A 419 8.74 7.89 5.78
C ASP A 419 9.60 8.45 4.63
N LYS A 420 10.66 9.20 4.95
CA LYS A 420 11.63 9.74 3.97
C LYS A 420 12.32 8.65 3.15
N GLY A 421 12.43 7.43 3.67
CA GLY A 421 12.98 6.26 2.98
C GLY A 421 12.25 5.89 1.69
N LEU A 422 10.99 6.34 1.52
CA LEU A 422 10.24 6.20 0.26
C LEU A 422 10.76 7.11 -0.86
N GLY A 423 11.60 8.08 -0.52
CA GLY A 423 12.02 9.17 -1.39
C GLY A 423 10.87 10.10 -1.76
N LEU A 424 11.22 11.28 -2.29
CA LEU A 424 10.25 12.35 -2.58
C LEU A 424 9.11 11.89 -3.52
N ARG A 425 9.42 11.05 -4.51
CA ARG A 425 8.42 10.51 -5.45
C ARG A 425 7.48 9.51 -4.78
N GLY A 426 8.01 8.64 -3.91
CA GLY A 426 7.21 7.65 -3.17
C GLY A 426 6.30 8.33 -2.15
N MET A 427 6.85 9.25 -1.36
CA MET A 427 6.08 10.07 -0.41
C MET A 427 4.98 10.88 -1.12
N GLY A 428 5.32 11.57 -2.22
CA GLY A 428 4.32 12.34 -2.97
C GLY A 428 3.19 11.49 -3.53
N ARG A 429 3.46 10.22 -3.90
CA ARG A 429 2.42 9.27 -4.29
C ARG A 429 1.55 8.87 -3.10
N ALA A 430 2.18 8.46 -2.00
CA ALA A 430 1.52 8.06 -0.76
C ALA A 430 0.57 9.14 -0.24
N LEU A 431 1.08 10.36 -0.05
CA LEU A 431 0.30 11.48 0.50
C LEU A 431 -0.83 11.91 -0.43
N ARG A 432 -0.65 11.92 -1.76
CA ARG A 432 -1.76 12.26 -2.66
C ARG A 432 -2.89 11.23 -2.64
N GLY A 433 -2.54 9.95 -2.47
CA GLY A 433 -3.50 8.85 -2.38
C GLY A 433 -4.30 8.80 -1.08
N SER A 434 -3.82 9.44 -0.01
CA SER A 434 -4.43 9.35 1.33
C SER A 434 -5.42 10.46 1.70
N ARG A 435 -5.94 11.21 0.72
CA ARG A 435 -6.93 12.29 0.97
C ARG A 435 -6.51 13.27 2.08
N ILE A 436 -5.33 13.85 1.95
CA ILE A 436 -4.83 14.83 2.91
C ILE A 436 -5.64 16.13 2.86
N ASP A 437 -6.10 16.59 4.02
CA ASP A 437 -6.83 17.84 4.23
C ASP A 437 -5.92 18.94 4.77
N HIS A 438 -4.95 18.55 5.61
CA HIS A 438 -3.99 19.47 6.21
C HIS A 438 -2.57 18.90 6.22
N LEU A 439 -1.58 19.78 6.32
CA LEU A 439 -0.16 19.43 6.38
C LEU A 439 0.49 20.16 7.54
N VAL A 440 1.10 19.42 8.47
CA VAL A 440 2.03 19.96 9.46
C VAL A 440 3.45 19.66 9.01
N ALA A 441 4.29 20.69 8.92
CA ALA A 441 5.64 20.52 8.39
C ALA A 441 6.66 21.49 9.00
N ASP A 442 7.92 21.07 9.03
CA ASP A 442 9.08 21.95 9.21
C ASP A 442 9.46 22.64 7.89
N VAL A 443 10.52 23.46 7.91
CA VAL A 443 10.95 24.21 6.71
C VAL A 443 11.30 23.28 5.54
N ALA A 444 11.98 22.17 5.82
CA ALA A 444 12.37 21.19 4.80
C ALA A 444 11.13 20.47 4.23
N GLY A 445 10.20 20.07 5.09
CA GLY A 445 8.92 19.46 4.72
C GLY A 445 8.06 20.39 3.87
N LEU A 446 8.00 21.68 4.22
CA LEU A 446 7.27 22.71 3.46
C LEU A 446 7.88 22.92 2.07
N ALA A 447 9.22 22.96 1.98
CA ALA A 447 9.92 23.04 0.70
C ALA A 447 9.67 21.80 -0.17
N ALA A 448 9.58 20.61 0.44
CA ALA A 448 9.31 19.35 -0.24
C ALA A 448 7.83 19.18 -0.66
N ALA A 449 6.89 19.81 0.05
CA ALA A 449 5.44 19.67 -0.18
C ALA A 449 4.99 20.17 -1.56
N GLY A 450 5.61 21.23 -2.08
CA GLY A 450 5.35 21.77 -3.42
C GLY A 450 5.65 20.76 -4.54
N PRO A 451 6.90 20.28 -4.66
CA PRO A 451 7.28 19.22 -5.60
C PRO A 451 6.46 17.93 -5.46
N MET A 452 6.11 17.54 -4.24
CA MET A 452 5.25 16.39 -3.98
C MET A 452 3.77 16.64 -4.32
N ARG A 453 3.37 17.89 -4.55
CA ARG A 453 1.98 18.32 -4.78
C ARG A 453 1.05 17.83 -3.66
N VAL A 454 1.51 17.95 -2.42
CA VAL A 454 0.69 17.61 -1.25
C VAL A 454 -0.42 18.65 -1.13
N PRO A 455 -1.70 18.23 -1.13
CA PRO A 455 -2.84 19.13 -0.98
C PRO A 455 -3.01 19.56 0.48
N GLY A 456 -3.96 20.47 0.71
CA GLY A 456 -4.40 20.83 2.05
C GLY A 456 -3.82 22.13 2.61
N THR A 457 -4.41 22.58 3.72
CA THR A 457 -3.97 23.76 4.48
C THR A 457 -2.66 23.46 5.18
N ARG A 458 -1.69 24.40 5.14
CA ARG A 458 -0.33 24.16 5.63
C ARG A 458 -0.08 24.87 6.96
N PHE A 459 0.37 24.13 7.95
CA PHE A 459 0.76 24.58 9.27
C PHE A 459 2.28 24.42 9.46
N ALA A 460 2.96 25.50 9.80
CA ALA A 460 4.40 25.48 10.08
C ALA A 460 4.66 25.29 11.58
N VAL A 461 5.58 24.40 11.93
CA VAL A 461 5.95 24.15 13.34
C VAL A 461 6.73 25.30 14.00
N ARG A 462 7.20 26.27 13.21
CA ARG A 462 7.95 27.45 13.65
C ARG A 462 7.51 28.68 12.86
N ASP A 463 7.83 29.86 13.38
CA ASP A 463 7.63 31.10 12.65
C ASP A 463 8.56 31.19 11.43
N LEU A 464 8.02 31.78 10.37
CA LEU A 464 8.70 31.95 9.09
C LEU A 464 8.68 33.43 8.70
N PRO A 465 9.78 33.95 8.15
CA PRO A 465 9.75 35.26 7.51
C PRO A 465 8.63 35.32 6.46
N THR A 466 7.91 36.44 6.43
CA THR A 466 6.79 36.68 5.50
C THR A 466 7.03 36.25 4.05
N PRO A 467 8.19 36.54 3.40
CA PRO A 467 8.42 36.09 2.03
C PRO A 467 8.48 34.57 1.91
N VAL A 468 9.10 33.88 2.88
CA VAL A 468 9.18 32.41 2.91
C VAL A 468 7.79 31.83 3.12
N ARG A 469 7.03 32.32 4.10
CA ARG A 469 5.65 31.89 4.40
C ARG A 469 4.76 31.93 3.17
N ARG A 470 4.81 33.03 2.39
CA ARG A 470 4.05 33.18 1.14
C ARG A 470 4.51 32.20 0.07
N ALA A 471 5.83 32.03 -0.12
CA ALA A 471 6.38 31.12 -1.12
C ALA A 471 5.97 29.66 -0.89
N VAL A 472 5.98 29.21 0.37
CA VAL A 472 5.57 27.84 0.74
C VAL A 472 4.09 27.71 1.12
N ARG A 473 3.29 28.78 0.95
CA ARG A 473 1.83 28.81 1.16
C ARG A 473 1.40 28.35 2.57
N VAL A 474 2.10 28.81 3.60
CA VAL A 474 1.76 28.49 5.00
C VAL A 474 0.60 29.36 5.47
N ALA A 475 -0.46 28.71 5.94
CA ALA A 475 -1.66 29.35 6.47
C ALA A 475 -1.45 29.84 7.90
N HIS A 476 -0.91 29.00 8.78
CA HIS A 476 -0.66 29.35 10.18
C HIS A 476 0.66 28.78 10.70
N THR A 477 1.24 29.40 11.72
CA THR A 477 2.36 28.86 12.49
C THR A 477 1.88 28.32 13.83
N PHE A 478 2.65 27.44 14.47
CA PHE A 478 2.29 26.94 15.81
C PHE A 478 2.15 28.06 16.83
N ALA A 479 3.03 29.07 16.79
CA ALA A 479 2.93 30.24 17.67
C ALA A 479 1.59 30.96 17.53
N GLU A 480 1.06 31.11 16.31
CA GLU A 480 -0.27 31.70 16.05
C GLU A 480 -1.41 30.80 16.57
N LEU A 481 -1.30 29.48 16.36
CA LEU A 481 -2.34 28.52 16.73
C LEU A 481 -2.44 28.35 18.26
N GLU A 482 -1.30 28.34 18.96
CA GLU A 482 -1.21 28.15 20.41
C GLU A 482 -1.76 29.34 21.23
N THR A 483 -2.23 30.41 20.59
CA THR A 483 -2.94 31.52 21.25
C THR A 483 -4.42 31.23 21.52
N ALA A 484 -4.96 30.14 20.96
CA ALA A 484 -6.36 29.79 21.12
C ALA A 484 -6.68 29.28 22.54
N ASP A 485 -7.91 29.57 22.99
CA ASP A 485 -8.40 29.12 24.29
C ASP A 485 -8.78 27.62 24.27
N PRO A 486 -8.10 26.77 25.07
CA PRO A 486 -8.43 25.36 25.24
C PRO A 486 -9.85 25.06 25.69
N ALA A 487 -10.54 26.01 26.35
CA ALA A 487 -11.91 25.84 26.84
C ALA A 487 -12.92 25.56 25.70
N THR A 488 -12.52 25.80 24.46
CA THR A 488 -13.32 25.53 23.25
C THR A 488 -13.25 24.08 22.75
N LEU A 489 -12.39 23.25 23.35
CA LEU A 489 -12.26 21.85 22.96
C LEU A 489 -13.42 20.98 23.49
N PRO A 490 -13.91 20.01 22.70
CA PRO A 490 -14.88 19.02 23.18
C PRO A 490 -14.27 18.13 24.28
N ASP A 491 -15.07 17.31 24.95
CA ASP A 491 -14.51 16.29 25.86
C ASP A 491 -13.54 15.39 25.08
N ARG A 492 -12.45 14.96 25.73
CA ARG A 492 -11.46 14.09 25.10
C ARG A 492 -12.07 12.75 24.67
N ARG A 493 -12.97 12.19 25.47
CA ARG A 493 -13.64 10.92 25.18
C ARG A 493 -14.44 10.96 23.88
N GLU A 494 -14.97 12.13 23.51
CA GLU A 494 -15.72 12.31 22.27
C GLU A 494 -14.81 12.29 21.02
N VAL A 495 -13.58 12.78 21.14
CA VAL A 495 -12.62 12.85 20.02
C VAL A 495 -11.70 11.63 19.94
N THR A 496 -11.58 10.85 21.02
CA THR A 496 -10.78 9.61 21.06
C THR A 496 -11.64 8.35 21.11
N ASP A 497 -12.83 8.39 20.50
CA ASP A 497 -13.66 7.21 20.27
C ASP A 497 -12.77 6.05 19.75
N PRO A 498 -12.78 4.87 20.40
CA PRO A 498 -11.95 3.73 20.02
C PRO A 498 -12.06 3.33 18.54
N ASP A 499 -13.21 3.60 17.91
CA ASP A 499 -13.47 3.30 16.51
C ASP A 499 -13.08 4.42 15.55
N ARG A 500 -12.63 5.58 16.00
CA ARG A 500 -12.15 6.62 15.07
C ARG A 500 -10.77 6.32 14.51
N GLU A 501 -10.56 6.70 13.25
CA GLU A 501 -9.25 6.61 12.61
C GLU A 501 -8.25 7.49 13.36
N ALA A 502 -7.16 6.88 13.81
CA ALA A 502 -6.08 7.56 14.52
C ALA A 502 -4.90 7.84 13.60
N ALA A 503 -4.57 6.91 12.71
CA ALA A 503 -3.38 7.02 11.86
C ALA A 503 -3.48 6.27 10.53
N VAL A 504 -2.77 6.78 9.52
CA VAL A 504 -2.38 6.06 8.30
C VAL A 504 -0.86 6.02 8.21
N LEU A 505 -0.28 4.84 8.38
CA LEU A 505 1.17 4.63 8.43
C LEU A 505 1.65 3.90 7.17
N PHE A 506 2.57 4.49 6.41
CA PHE A 506 3.05 3.87 5.18
C PHE A 506 4.17 2.85 5.39
N THR A 507 4.04 1.69 4.72
CA THR A 507 5.11 0.68 4.62
C THR A 507 6.26 1.16 3.73
N SER A 508 7.43 0.50 3.81
CA SER A 508 8.63 0.91 3.04
C SER A 508 8.54 0.65 1.53
N GLY A 509 7.55 -0.13 1.06
CA GLY A 509 7.40 -0.44 -0.37
C GLY A 509 8.51 -1.33 -0.94
N ALA A 510 9.15 -2.19 -0.13
CA ALA A 510 10.23 -3.05 -0.60
C ALA A 510 9.79 -4.08 -1.66
N THR A 511 8.55 -4.58 -1.58
CA THR A 511 7.98 -5.60 -2.49
C THR A 511 6.93 -5.03 -3.45
N GLY A 512 6.90 -3.71 -3.64
CA GLY A 512 5.92 -3.02 -4.49
C GLY A 512 5.56 -1.62 -3.99
N PRO A 513 4.54 -0.96 -4.55
CA PRO A 513 4.11 0.35 -4.07
C PRO A 513 3.82 0.34 -2.56
N ALA A 514 4.30 1.36 -1.84
CA ALA A 514 4.03 1.54 -0.42
C ALA A 514 2.51 1.52 -0.13
N LYS A 515 2.15 0.88 0.97
CA LYS A 515 0.76 0.66 1.40
C LYS A 515 0.50 1.51 2.64
N GLY A 516 -0.59 2.27 2.65
CA GLY A 516 -1.03 3.01 3.84
C GLY A 516 -1.79 2.06 4.76
N VAL A 517 -1.28 1.82 5.96
CA VAL A 517 -1.89 0.97 6.99
C VAL A 517 -2.74 1.84 7.88
N ARG A 518 -4.06 1.59 7.92
CA ARG A 518 -5.00 2.36 8.73
C ARG A 518 -5.13 1.78 10.13
N TYR A 519 -5.11 2.65 11.12
CA TYR A 519 -5.30 2.33 12.53
C TYR A 519 -6.44 3.15 13.11
N ARG A 520 -7.26 2.52 13.94
CA ARG A 520 -8.18 3.21 14.86
C ARG A 520 -7.54 3.34 16.24
N HIS A 521 -8.11 4.19 17.09
CA HIS A 521 -7.61 4.40 18.45
C HIS A 521 -7.53 3.09 19.27
N ARG A 522 -8.51 2.19 19.13
CA ARG A 522 -8.51 0.89 19.83
C ARG A 522 -7.28 0.02 19.54
N GLN A 523 -6.77 0.05 18.31
CA GLN A 523 -5.62 -0.76 17.91
C GLN A 523 -4.32 -0.17 18.42
N LEU A 524 -4.21 1.16 18.45
CA LEU A 524 -3.08 1.84 19.10
C LEU A 524 -3.08 1.59 20.61
N GLY A 525 -4.24 1.65 21.27
CA GLY A 525 -4.38 1.31 22.69
C GLY A 525 -3.99 -0.14 22.99
N ALA A 526 -4.45 -1.10 22.18
CA ALA A 526 -4.07 -2.51 22.30
C ALA A 526 -2.56 -2.72 22.09
N GLN A 527 -1.94 -2.01 21.13
CA GLN A 527 -0.50 -2.07 20.89
C GLN A 527 0.30 -1.51 22.07
N LEU A 528 -0.13 -0.38 22.65
CA LEU A 528 0.51 0.21 23.81
C LEU A 528 0.44 -0.70 25.04
N ALA A 529 -0.70 -1.34 25.28
CA ALA A 529 -0.85 -2.33 26.35
C ALA A 529 0.10 -3.51 26.15
N LEU A 530 0.15 -4.08 24.93
CA LEU A 530 1.05 -5.19 24.60
C LEU A 530 2.52 -4.83 24.84
N ILE A 531 2.96 -3.64 24.40
CA ILE A 531 4.35 -3.17 24.58
C ILE A 531 4.64 -2.93 26.07
N ARG A 532 3.73 -2.29 26.80
CA ARG A 532 3.91 -2.01 28.23
C ARG A 532 4.07 -3.30 29.02
N ASP A 533 3.16 -4.24 28.82
CA ASP A 533 3.10 -5.47 29.60
C ASP A 533 4.22 -6.44 29.17
N GLY A 534 4.43 -6.59 27.87
CA GLY A 534 5.44 -7.51 27.31
C GLY A 534 6.88 -7.15 27.71
N TYR A 535 7.19 -5.86 27.82
CA TYR A 535 8.54 -5.39 28.20
C TYR A 535 8.62 -4.86 29.63
N ARG A 536 7.54 -5.00 30.41
CA ARG A 536 7.45 -4.54 31.80
C ARG A 536 7.87 -3.08 31.92
N LEU A 537 7.34 -2.23 31.04
CA LEU A 537 7.62 -0.80 31.05
C LEU A 537 6.81 -0.13 32.14
N THR A 538 7.47 0.73 32.89
CA THR A 538 6.88 1.47 34.00
C THR A 538 7.11 2.96 33.84
N GLU A 539 6.37 3.72 34.63
CA GLU A 539 6.47 5.16 34.73
C GLU A 539 7.82 5.66 35.30
N ASP A 540 8.65 4.77 35.85
CA ASP A 540 10.01 5.02 36.33
C ASP A 540 11.09 4.87 35.25
N ASP A 541 10.75 4.21 34.14
CA ASP A 541 11.66 4.02 33.02
C ASP A 541 11.95 5.32 32.26
N ARG A 542 13.05 5.34 31.53
CA ARG A 542 13.46 6.45 30.66
C ARG A 542 13.98 5.87 29.36
N MET A 543 13.41 6.32 28.25
CA MET A 543 13.64 5.71 26.95
C MET A 543 14.47 6.60 26.04
N VAL A 544 15.55 6.06 25.46
CA VAL A 544 16.16 6.66 24.27
C VAL A 544 15.48 6.09 23.04
N ALA A 545 14.76 6.95 22.32
CA ALA A 545 14.01 6.58 21.14
C ALA A 545 14.82 6.87 19.86
N ALA A 546 15.83 6.03 19.60
CA ALA A 546 16.64 6.09 18.38
C ALA A 546 15.99 5.36 17.18
N PHE A 547 14.70 5.05 17.28
CA PHE A 547 13.88 4.48 16.22
C PHE A 547 12.55 5.25 16.11
N ALA A 548 12.31 5.88 14.95
CA ALA A 548 11.36 6.97 14.78
C ALA A 548 9.91 6.69 15.25
N PRO A 549 9.31 5.51 15.00
CA PRO A 549 7.93 5.26 15.44
C PRO A 549 7.75 5.25 16.97
N PHE A 550 8.78 4.86 17.73
CA PHE A 550 8.69 4.71 19.19
C PHE A 550 8.97 5.99 19.95
N ALA A 551 9.61 6.98 19.31
CA ALA A 551 9.74 8.33 19.88
C ALA A 551 8.38 8.97 20.19
N LEU A 552 7.32 8.52 19.51
CA LEU A 552 5.97 9.03 19.66
C LEU A 552 5.15 8.29 20.73
N TYR A 553 5.59 7.10 21.13
CA TYR A 553 4.92 6.27 22.14
C TYR A 553 5.34 6.56 23.57
N GLY A 554 6.47 7.25 23.80
CA GLY A 554 6.91 7.66 25.14
C GLY A 554 5.77 8.32 25.96
N PRO A 555 5.15 9.40 25.46
CA PRO A 555 4.06 10.06 26.18
C PRO A 555 2.83 9.16 26.42
N ALA A 556 2.44 8.33 25.46
CA ALA A 556 1.31 7.41 25.62
C ALA A 556 1.61 6.24 26.59
N LEU A 557 2.87 5.83 26.69
CA LEU A 557 3.33 4.82 27.65
C LEU A 557 3.47 5.39 29.07
N GLY A 558 3.62 6.72 29.22
CA GLY A 558 3.96 7.38 30.48
C GLY A 558 5.46 7.43 30.76
N VAL A 559 6.28 7.18 29.73
CA VAL A 559 7.73 7.03 29.84
C VAL A 559 8.41 8.28 29.26
N PRO A 560 9.21 9.03 30.06
CA PRO A 560 10.05 10.09 29.54
C PRO A 560 10.96 9.61 28.41
N SER A 561 11.05 10.36 27.32
CA SER A 561 11.79 9.94 26.13
C SER A 561 12.82 10.96 25.66
N ALA A 562 13.99 10.50 25.24
CA ALA A 562 15.04 11.31 24.64
C ALA A 562 15.17 10.97 23.14
N VAL A 563 15.19 11.99 22.30
CA VAL A 563 15.47 11.86 20.86
C VAL A 563 16.92 12.26 20.62
N PRO A 564 17.80 11.32 20.21
CA PRO A 564 19.21 11.62 19.98
C PRO A 564 19.41 12.61 18.83
N ALA A 565 20.54 13.32 18.83
CA ALA A 565 20.94 14.26 17.78
C ALA A 565 21.38 13.50 16.52
N THR A 566 20.43 12.87 15.84
CA THR A 566 20.69 12.10 14.63
C THR A 566 19.51 12.17 13.68
N ASP A 567 19.80 12.05 12.38
CA ASP A 567 18.75 11.82 11.40
C ASP A 567 18.29 10.37 11.54
N VAL A 568 17.17 10.15 12.23
CA VAL A 568 16.56 8.81 12.39
C VAL A 568 16.25 8.11 11.07
N THR A 569 16.20 8.84 9.95
CA THR A 569 15.99 8.28 8.60
C THR A 569 17.30 7.78 7.97
N LYS A 570 18.43 8.07 8.60
CA LYS A 570 19.76 7.53 8.32
C LYS A 570 20.30 6.87 9.58
N PRO A 571 19.68 5.78 10.07
CA PRO A 571 20.04 5.19 11.36
C PRO A 571 21.54 4.86 11.52
N ALA A 572 22.25 4.59 10.43
CA ALA A 572 23.69 4.39 10.41
C ALA A 572 24.52 5.64 10.81
N THR A 573 23.91 6.80 11.06
CA THR A 573 24.58 8.01 11.59
C THR A 573 24.51 8.12 13.11
N LEU A 574 23.85 7.20 13.82
CA LEU A 574 23.86 7.19 15.28
C LEU A 574 25.21 6.68 15.78
N THR A 575 26.00 7.57 16.40
CA THR A 575 27.27 7.22 17.04
C THR A 575 27.05 6.77 18.49
N ALA A 576 28.04 6.08 19.06
CA ALA A 576 28.00 5.67 20.47
C ALA A 576 27.95 6.87 21.42
N ALA A 577 28.71 7.94 21.11
CA ALA A 577 28.68 9.18 21.88
C ALA A 577 27.28 9.81 21.87
N ALA A 578 26.65 9.95 20.71
CA ALA A 578 25.30 10.52 20.60
C ALA A 578 24.23 9.67 21.32
N LEU A 579 24.39 8.33 21.33
CA LEU A 579 23.54 7.44 22.13
C LEU A 579 23.79 7.66 23.63
N GLY A 580 25.05 7.81 24.04
CA GLY A 580 25.44 8.11 25.42
C GLY A 580 24.91 9.44 25.93
N ASP A 581 24.98 10.49 25.10
CA ASP A 581 24.42 11.82 25.40
C ASP A 581 22.92 11.73 25.63
N ALA A 582 22.21 11.01 24.76
CA ALA A 582 20.77 10.80 24.92
C ALA A 582 20.43 9.97 26.16
N ALA A 583 21.26 8.98 26.52
CA ALA A 583 21.08 8.20 27.74
C ALA A 583 21.31 9.04 29.00
N ALA A 584 22.25 9.99 28.96
CA ALA A 584 22.59 10.90 30.05
C ALA A 584 21.68 12.15 30.12
N ALA A 585 20.77 12.34 29.16
CA ALA A 585 19.98 13.57 28.98
C ALA A 585 18.93 13.81 30.07
N PHE A 586 18.67 12.82 30.93
CA PHE A 586 17.67 12.87 31.99
C PHE A 586 18.23 13.27 33.38
N GLY A 587 19.46 13.80 33.42
CA GLY A 587 20.12 14.21 34.66
C GLY A 587 20.52 13.02 35.53
N ASP A 588 20.24 13.11 36.84
CA ASP A 588 20.66 12.12 37.84
C ASP A 588 20.04 10.72 37.68
N ARG A 589 19.02 10.60 36.82
CA ARG A 589 18.36 9.34 36.52
C ARG A 589 18.53 9.01 35.04
N PRO A 590 19.59 8.29 34.63
CA PRO A 590 19.86 7.99 33.23
C PRO A 590 18.80 7.06 32.59
N ALA A 591 18.91 6.87 31.27
CA ALA A 591 18.00 6.02 30.51
C ALA A 591 18.08 4.54 30.90
N THR A 592 16.92 3.92 31.05
CA THR A 592 16.79 2.48 31.36
C THR A 592 16.45 1.65 30.13
N VAL A 593 15.93 2.27 29.07
CA VAL A 593 15.50 1.60 27.84
C VAL A 593 16.13 2.26 26.63
N VAL A 594 16.66 1.47 25.71
CA VAL A 594 17.13 1.93 24.40
C VAL A 594 16.36 1.20 23.32
N PHE A 595 15.79 1.94 22.37
CA PHE A 595 15.26 1.38 21.13
C PHE A 595 16.08 1.91 19.95
N ALA A 596 16.80 1.03 19.26
CA ALA A 596 17.57 1.37 18.08
C ALA A 596 17.35 0.36 16.94
N SER A 597 17.64 0.76 15.70
CA SER A 597 17.61 -0.19 14.57
C SER A 597 18.91 -1.01 14.48
N PRO A 598 18.90 -2.18 13.82
CA PRO A 598 20.11 -2.99 13.62
C PRO A 598 21.26 -2.21 12.95
N ALA A 599 20.93 -1.32 12.00
CA ALA A 599 21.92 -0.49 11.32
C ALA A 599 22.56 0.55 12.25
N ALA A 600 21.77 1.14 13.15
CA ALA A 600 22.27 2.08 14.15
C ALA A 600 23.21 1.40 15.15
N LEU A 601 22.83 0.21 15.64
CA LEU A 601 23.61 -0.56 16.59
C LEU A 601 25.00 -0.94 16.06
N ARG A 602 25.13 -1.27 14.77
CA ARG A 602 26.44 -1.51 14.15
C ARG A 602 27.34 -0.27 14.16
N THR A 603 26.79 0.91 13.88
CA THR A 603 27.56 2.17 13.93
C THR A 603 27.96 2.50 15.37
N VAL A 604 27.06 2.29 16.33
CA VAL A 604 27.37 2.45 17.76
C VAL A 604 28.57 1.59 18.14
N LEU A 605 28.58 0.30 17.80
CA LEU A 605 29.73 -0.56 18.06
C LEU A 605 31.02 -0.08 17.36
N ALA A 606 30.91 0.37 16.12
CA ALA A 606 32.06 0.87 15.36
C ALA A 606 32.65 2.17 15.93
N THR A 607 31.87 2.93 16.71
CA THR A 607 32.26 4.23 17.29
C THR A 607 32.39 4.20 18.81
N GLN A 608 32.35 3.02 19.41
CA GLN A 608 32.33 2.83 20.87
C GLN A 608 33.54 3.44 21.62
N SER A 609 34.68 3.58 20.95
CA SER A 609 35.89 4.17 21.53
C SER A 609 35.75 5.67 21.82
N ALA A 610 34.74 6.33 21.25
CA ALA A 610 34.47 7.75 21.46
C ALA A 610 33.61 8.05 22.71
N VAL A 611 33.21 7.01 23.47
CA VAL A 611 32.35 7.14 24.65
C VAL A 611 33.17 7.55 25.87
N ASP A 612 32.82 8.68 26.49
CA ASP A 612 33.44 9.16 27.73
C ASP A 612 32.90 8.47 28.99
N SER A 613 33.46 8.80 30.16
CA SER A 613 33.07 8.18 31.44
C SER A 613 31.61 8.44 31.84
N ARG A 614 31.08 9.63 31.56
CA ARG A 614 29.69 10.02 31.89
C ARG A 614 28.72 9.24 31.01
N GLN A 615 28.97 9.23 29.71
CA GLN A 615 28.19 8.49 28.72
C GLN A 615 28.22 7.00 29.03
N ARG A 616 29.40 6.45 29.36
CA ARG A 616 29.55 5.03 29.74
C ARG A 616 28.72 4.68 30.97
N GLN A 617 28.73 5.52 32.00
CA GLN A 617 27.91 5.30 33.20
C GLN A 617 26.42 5.32 32.88
N ALA A 618 25.96 6.25 32.04
CA ALA A 618 24.56 6.31 31.62
C ALA A 618 24.16 5.07 30.81
N LEU A 619 24.98 4.65 29.84
CA LEU A 619 24.74 3.45 29.04
C LEU A 619 24.72 2.17 29.89
N ALA A 620 25.54 2.09 30.95
CA ALA A 620 25.55 0.96 31.87
C ALA A 620 24.25 0.79 32.70
N SER A 621 23.42 1.82 32.78
CA SER A 621 22.13 1.77 33.48
C SER A 621 20.96 1.23 32.63
N VAL A 622 21.19 1.05 31.32
CA VAL A 622 20.18 0.52 30.40
C VAL A 622 19.92 -0.93 30.77
N ARG A 623 18.69 -1.23 31.20
CA ARG A 623 18.22 -2.59 31.53
C ARG A 623 17.61 -3.32 30.33
N LEU A 624 17.18 -2.59 29.31
CA LEU A 624 16.45 -3.14 28.17
C LEU A 624 16.93 -2.51 26.87
N LEU A 625 17.40 -3.34 25.94
CA LEU A 625 17.71 -2.97 24.56
C LEU A 625 16.69 -3.61 23.62
N LEU A 626 15.95 -2.80 22.88
CA LEU A 626 15.03 -3.25 21.82
C LEU A 626 15.64 -2.95 20.44
N SER A 627 15.63 -3.95 19.57
CA SER A 627 16.04 -3.79 18.17
C SER A 627 15.08 -4.47 17.21
N ALA A 628 14.52 -3.71 16.27
CA ALA A 628 13.48 -4.20 15.35
C ALA A 628 13.67 -3.70 13.91
N GLY A 629 12.86 -4.26 13.00
CA GLY A 629 12.75 -3.83 11.60
C GLY A 629 13.56 -4.66 10.60
N ALA A 630 14.62 -5.34 11.07
CA ALA A 630 15.38 -6.35 10.32
C ALA A 630 16.09 -7.31 11.29
N PRO A 631 16.51 -8.52 10.84
CA PRO A 631 17.31 -9.43 11.67
C PRO A 631 18.58 -8.76 12.20
N VAL A 632 18.90 -9.01 13.46
CA VAL A 632 20.15 -8.57 14.12
C VAL A 632 21.08 -9.78 14.27
N PRO A 633 22.35 -9.71 13.84
CA PRO A 633 23.31 -10.78 14.12
C PRO A 633 23.53 -10.94 15.63
N ALA A 634 23.53 -12.18 16.13
CA ALA A 634 23.78 -12.48 17.54
C ALA A 634 25.11 -11.88 18.04
N SER A 635 26.16 -11.93 17.20
CA SER A 635 27.47 -11.33 17.49
C SER A 635 27.41 -9.83 17.75
N THR A 636 26.51 -9.10 17.08
CA THR A 636 26.27 -7.67 17.33
C THR A 636 25.67 -7.45 18.72
N LEU A 637 24.70 -8.27 19.11
CA LEU A 637 24.06 -8.19 20.43
C LEU A 637 25.03 -8.56 21.57
N HIS A 638 25.86 -9.59 21.37
CA HIS A 638 26.91 -9.96 22.32
C HIS A 638 27.95 -8.84 22.50
N ALA A 639 28.43 -8.24 21.41
CA ALA A 639 29.39 -7.14 21.47
C ALA A 639 28.83 -5.88 22.17
N LEU A 640 27.51 -5.66 22.13
CA LEU A 640 26.87 -4.53 22.82
C LEU A 640 26.88 -4.66 24.34
N ARG A 641 27.11 -5.86 24.90
CA ARG A 641 27.21 -6.07 26.36
C ARG A 641 28.34 -5.26 26.99
N ASP A 642 29.39 -4.92 26.24
CA ASP A 642 30.49 -4.08 26.73
C ASP A 642 30.07 -2.62 26.95
N LEU A 643 29.08 -2.15 26.20
CA LEU A 643 28.50 -0.80 26.31
C LEU A 643 27.27 -0.77 27.22
N LEU A 644 26.45 -1.83 27.17
CA LEU A 644 25.17 -1.96 27.85
C LEU A 644 25.16 -3.20 28.76
N PRO A 645 26.04 -3.29 29.78
CA PRO A 645 26.24 -4.51 30.57
C PRO A 645 25.02 -4.98 31.35
N ALA A 646 24.09 -4.08 31.69
CA ALA A 646 22.85 -4.42 32.40
C ALA A 646 21.68 -4.78 31.47
N ALA A 647 21.85 -4.65 30.14
CA ALA A 647 20.74 -4.74 29.22
C ALA A 647 20.39 -6.19 28.85
N GLU A 648 19.10 -6.53 29.00
CA GLU A 648 18.49 -7.64 28.27
C GLU A 648 18.20 -7.16 26.84
N ALA A 649 18.77 -7.84 25.85
CA ALA A 649 18.60 -7.47 24.45
C ALA A 649 17.49 -8.32 23.82
N HIS A 650 16.46 -7.65 23.26
CA HIS A 650 15.34 -8.28 22.59
C HIS A 650 15.24 -7.84 21.14
N THR A 651 14.80 -8.77 20.27
CA THR A 651 14.57 -8.51 18.85
C THR A 651 13.15 -8.85 18.42
N PRO A 652 12.15 -7.98 18.70
CA PRO A 652 10.78 -8.25 18.31
C PRO A 652 10.60 -8.31 16.80
N TYR A 653 9.79 -9.26 16.36
CA TYR A 653 9.36 -9.39 14.97
C TYR A 653 7.93 -8.87 14.80
N GLY A 654 7.70 -8.25 13.66
CA GLY A 654 6.39 -7.79 13.22
C GLY A 654 6.51 -6.90 11.99
N MET A 655 5.38 -6.34 11.59
CA MET A 655 5.28 -5.41 10.45
C MET A 655 4.38 -4.24 10.78
N THR A 656 4.37 -3.24 9.92
CA THR A 656 3.54 -2.03 10.12
C THR A 656 2.07 -2.36 10.37
N GLU A 657 1.58 -3.53 9.94
CA GLU A 657 0.23 -4.03 10.13
C GLU A 657 -0.03 -4.74 11.47
N SER A 658 1.02 -5.24 12.13
CA SER A 658 0.96 -6.06 13.35
C SER A 658 2.33 -6.09 14.04
N LEU A 659 2.71 -4.99 14.69
CA LEU A 659 3.98 -4.85 15.42
C LEU A 659 3.70 -4.59 16.92
N PRO A 660 4.40 -5.24 17.86
CA PRO A 660 5.13 -6.50 17.70
C PRO A 660 4.18 -7.69 17.58
N ALA A 661 4.66 -8.82 17.05
CA ALA A 661 3.93 -10.08 16.96
C ALA A 661 4.58 -11.16 17.83
N THR A 662 5.89 -11.33 17.67
CA THR A 662 6.70 -12.25 18.48
C THR A 662 7.89 -11.51 19.09
N ASP A 663 8.51 -12.13 20.09
CA ASP A 663 9.70 -11.61 20.75
C ASP A 663 10.68 -12.73 21.08
N ILE A 664 11.97 -12.40 21.04
CA ILE A 664 13.08 -13.26 21.44
C ILE A 664 14.17 -12.42 22.10
N ASP A 665 14.70 -12.91 23.21
CA ASP A 665 15.83 -12.35 23.93
C ASP A 665 17.16 -12.95 23.41
N LEU A 666 18.29 -12.34 23.76
CA LEU A 666 19.62 -12.82 23.34
C LEU A 666 19.88 -14.27 23.78
N ALA A 667 19.47 -14.66 24.99
CA ALA A 667 19.63 -16.04 25.45
C ALA A 667 18.73 -17.02 24.66
N GLY A 668 17.56 -16.59 24.23
CA GLY A 668 16.71 -17.32 23.29
C GLY A 668 17.35 -17.47 21.91
N ILE A 669 18.01 -16.44 21.39
CA ILE A 669 18.75 -16.49 20.12
C ILE A 669 19.92 -17.49 20.21
N ASP A 670 20.66 -17.47 21.30
CA ASP A 670 21.78 -18.39 21.53
C ASP A 670 21.28 -19.85 21.55
N ARG A 671 20.23 -20.14 22.34
CA ARG A 671 19.59 -21.47 22.36
C ARG A 671 19.06 -21.90 20.99
N ALA A 672 18.38 -21.01 20.27
CA ALA A 672 17.90 -21.31 18.92
C ALA A 672 19.05 -21.62 17.95
N THR A 673 20.21 -20.97 18.12
CA THR A 673 21.41 -21.24 17.33
C THR A 673 21.96 -22.63 17.62
N GLU A 674 22.01 -23.02 18.91
CA GLU A 674 22.41 -24.36 19.35
C GLU A 674 21.44 -25.45 18.84
N ASP A 675 20.13 -25.24 18.99
CA ASP A 675 19.09 -26.17 18.51
C ASP A 675 19.18 -26.38 16.99
N ARG A 676 19.39 -25.28 16.24
CA ARG A 676 19.59 -25.35 14.78
C ARG A 676 20.84 -26.16 14.42
N ALA A 677 21.94 -25.95 15.13
CA ALA A 677 23.18 -26.69 14.89
C ALA A 677 23.01 -28.19 15.22
N ALA A 678 22.29 -28.51 16.31
CA ALA A 678 22.02 -29.89 16.71
C ALA A 678 21.14 -30.65 15.71
N LEU A 679 20.25 -29.96 15.00
CA LEU A 679 19.34 -30.54 14.00
C LEU A 679 19.86 -30.44 12.56
N ALA A 680 21.03 -29.84 12.35
CA ALA A 680 21.61 -29.66 11.02
C ALA A 680 21.84 -31.01 10.31
N GLY A 681 21.33 -31.15 9.08
CA GLY A 681 21.46 -32.38 8.29
C GLY A 681 20.46 -33.49 8.64
N THR A 682 19.46 -33.20 9.48
CA THR A 682 18.33 -34.10 9.76
C THR A 682 17.05 -33.64 9.06
N ASP A 683 16.04 -34.51 8.96
CA ASP A 683 14.71 -34.16 8.43
C ASP A 683 14.00 -33.05 9.24
N GLY A 684 14.48 -32.76 10.46
CA GLY A 684 14.00 -31.69 11.35
C GLY A 684 14.77 -30.38 11.28
N SER A 685 15.72 -30.22 10.34
CA SER A 685 16.59 -29.04 10.24
C SER A 685 15.81 -27.72 10.34
N LEU A 686 16.25 -26.83 11.25
CA LEU A 686 15.63 -25.52 11.49
C LEU A 686 16.25 -24.47 10.56
N ASP A 687 15.66 -24.30 9.38
CA ASP A 687 16.04 -23.25 8.45
C ASP A 687 15.33 -21.93 8.79
N GLY A 688 16.06 -20.80 8.67
CA GLY A 688 15.55 -19.44 8.82
C GLY A 688 16.01 -18.69 10.08
N VAL A 689 15.40 -17.53 10.30
CA VAL A 689 15.64 -16.68 11.47
C VAL A 689 14.60 -17.00 12.53
N CYS A 690 15.02 -17.53 13.68
CA CYS A 690 14.14 -17.68 14.84
C CYS A 690 13.78 -16.29 15.38
N VAL A 691 12.49 -15.97 15.40
CA VAL A 691 11.95 -14.70 15.93
C VAL A 691 11.22 -14.89 17.26
N GLY A 692 11.44 -16.03 17.89
CA GLY A 692 10.93 -16.38 19.21
C GLY A 692 9.45 -16.71 19.23
N ARG A 693 8.80 -16.45 20.37
CA ARG A 693 7.43 -16.89 20.64
C ARG A 693 6.44 -15.75 20.43
N PRO A 694 5.18 -16.05 20.04
CA PRO A 694 4.11 -15.06 20.06
C PRO A 694 4.01 -14.36 21.42
N LEU A 695 3.87 -13.04 21.39
CA LEU A 695 3.62 -12.26 22.61
C LEU A 695 2.23 -12.58 23.19
N PRO A 696 1.98 -12.31 24.48
CA PRO A 696 0.67 -12.56 25.09
C PRO A 696 -0.50 -11.96 24.30
N GLY A 697 -1.49 -12.79 23.96
CA GLY A 697 -2.65 -12.37 23.17
C GLY A 697 -2.41 -12.29 21.66
N VAL A 698 -1.24 -12.71 21.18
CA VAL A 698 -0.93 -12.90 19.76
C VAL A 698 -0.98 -14.38 19.41
N GLU A 699 -1.68 -14.71 18.34
CA GLU A 699 -1.74 -16.06 17.79
C GLU A 699 -1.08 -16.08 16.41
N VAL A 700 -0.34 -17.15 16.13
CA VAL A 700 0.34 -17.39 14.85
C VAL A 700 -0.11 -18.72 14.29
N ALA A 701 -0.47 -18.72 13.01
CA ALA A 701 -0.79 -19.92 12.25
C ALA A 701 -0.04 -19.90 10.92
N VAL A 702 -0.02 -21.04 10.25
CA VAL A 702 0.68 -21.26 8.99
C VAL A 702 -0.33 -21.73 7.95
N ALA A 703 -0.30 -21.17 6.73
CA ALA A 703 -0.94 -21.74 5.55
C ALA A 703 0.10 -22.57 4.79
N PRO A 704 0.12 -23.92 4.93
CA PRO A 704 1.21 -24.75 4.40
C PRO A 704 1.37 -24.60 2.88
N LEU A 705 2.60 -24.66 2.38
CA LEU A 705 2.84 -24.68 0.94
C LEU A 705 2.55 -26.07 0.37
N ASP A 706 1.85 -26.11 -0.76
CA ASP A 706 1.73 -27.30 -1.60
C ASP A 706 3.02 -27.54 -2.43
N PRO A 707 3.14 -28.67 -3.16
CA PRO A 707 4.31 -28.93 -4.01
C PRO A 707 4.55 -27.89 -5.11
N ALA A 708 3.55 -27.10 -5.50
CA ALA A 708 3.68 -26.00 -6.45
C ALA A 708 4.13 -24.69 -5.79
N GLY A 709 4.24 -24.65 -4.45
CA GLY A 709 4.58 -23.46 -3.68
C GLY A 709 3.38 -22.53 -3.43
N THR A 710 2.15 -23.03 -3.60
CA THR A 710 0.92 -22.29 -3.33
C THR A 710 0.51 -22.51 -1.88
N PRO A 711 0.17 -21.45 -1.10
CA PRO A 711 -0.38 -21.62 0.24
C PRO A 711 -1.74 -22.31 0.20
N ALA A 712 -1.93 -23.28 1.09
CA ALA A 712 -3.21 -23.94 1.30
C ALA A 712 -4.26 -22.96 1.86
N ALA A 713 -5.54 -23.28 1.66
CA ALA A 713 -6.64 -22.49 2.21
C ALA A 713 -6.76 -22.66 3.73
N ASP A 714 -6.43 -23.83 4.28
CA ASP A 714 -6.55 -24.06 5.71
C ASP A 714 -5.31 -23.57 6.49
N LEU A 715 -5.56 -22.92 7.62
CA LEU A 715 -4.52 -22.51 8.56
C LEU A 715 -4.28 -23.62 9.58
N VAL A 716 -3.01 -23.93 9.83
CA VAL A 716 -2.58 -24.93 10.81
C VAL A 716 -1.65 -24.31 11.86
N THR A 717 -1.62 -24.91 13.03
CA THR A 717 -0.66 -24.60 14.10
C THR A 717 0.28 -25.76 14.40
N ASP A 718 0.22 -26.83 13.58
CA ASP A 718 1.09 -27.99 13.73
C ASP A 718 2.56 -27.58 13.56
N PRO A 719 3.46 -28.13 14.39
CA PRO A 719 4.88 -27.85 14.27
C PRO A 719 5.44 -28.34 12.93
N ASP A 720 6.50 -27.68 12.50
CA ASP A 720 7.36 -27.99 11.36
C ASP A 720 6.70 -27.97 9.98
N ARG A 721 5.47 -27.43 9.87
CA ARG A 721 4.84 -27.14 8.58
C ARG A 721 5.33 -25.81 8.03
N VAL A 722 6.01 -25.83 6.88
CA VAL A 722 6.45 -24.63 6.16
C VAL A 722 5.29 -24.05 5.36
N GLY A 723 5.04 -22.75 5.51
CA GLY A 723 3.93 -22.07 4.88
C GLY A 723 3.94 -20.57 5.06
N GLU A 724 2.89 -19.91 4.57
CA GLU A 724 2.69 -18.49 4.83
C GLU A 724 2.30 -18.25 6.29
N LEU A 725 2.95 -17.30 6.95
CA LEU A 725 2.61 -16.95 8.32
C LEU A 725 1.36 -16.06 8.34
N TRP A 726 0.46 -16.34 9.27
CA TRP A 726 -0.74 -15.57 9.58
C TRP A 726 -0.74 -15.18 11.06
N ILE A 727 -1.16 -13.96 11.35
CA ILE A 727 -1.19 -13.42 12.71
C ILE A 727 -2.61 -13.02 13.07
N ARG A 728 -3.05 -13.34 14.29
CA ARG A 728 -4.27 -12.81 14.90
C ARG A 728 -3.95 -12.13 16.22
N ALA A 729 -4.33 -10.86 16.36
CA ALA A 729 -4.11 -10.05 17.55
C ALA A 729 -5.03 -8.81 17.58
N ARG A 730 -5.22 -8.22 18.75
CA ARG A 730 -6.09 -7.03 18.96
C ARG A 730 -5.56 -5.74 18.31
N HIS A 731 -4.25 -5.66 18.09
CA HIS A 731 -3.57 -4.50 17.52
C HIS A 731 -3.30 -4.62 16.01
N ILE A 732 -3.86 -5.63 15.33
CA ILE A 732 -3.81 -5.71 13.87
C ILE A 732 -4.50 -4.47 13.29
N ARG A 733 -3.93 -3.92 12.20
CA ARG A 733 -4.50 -2.80 11.45
C ARG A 733 -6.00 -2.94 11.20
N ASP A 734 -6.68 -1.82 10.92
CA ASP A 734 -8.08 -1.82 10.49
C ASP A 734 -8.21 -2.31 9.05
N ARG A 735 -7.49 -1.66 8.13
CA ARG A 735 -7.48 -1.97 6.70
C ARG A 735 -6.33 -1.25 5.98
N TYR A 736 -6.12 -1.55 4.71
CA TYR A 736 -5.26 -0.73 3.85
C TYR A 736 -6.01 0.45 3.21
N ASP A 737 -5.37 1.63 3.20
CA ASP A 737 -5.96 2.88 2.71
C ASP A 737 -6.13 2.89 1.18
N GLY A 738 -7.38 2.79 0.73
CA GLY A 738 -7.73 2.79 -0.69
C GLY A 738 -7.21 1.57 -1.46
N ARG A 739 -7.04 0.42 -0.80
CA ARG A 739 -6.50 -0.82 -1.37
C ARG A 739 -7.37 -2.04 -1.12
N TRP A 740 -8.65 -1.96 -1.48
CA TRP A 740 -9.64 -3.02 -1.23
C TRP A 740 -9.13 -4.44 -1.58
N VAL A 741 -8.65 -4.70 -2.80
CA VAL A 741 -8.10 -6.03 -3.18
C VAL A 741 -6.95 -6.50 -2.29
N VAL A 742 -6.04 -5.61 -1.90
CA VAL A 742 -4.91 -5.98 -1.02
C VAL A 742 -5.44 -6.32 0.38
N ASP A 743 -6.45 -5.58 0.84
CA ASP A 743 -7.05 -5.76 2.14
C ASP A 743 -7.89 -7.04 2.22
N HIS A 744 -8.75 -7.27 1.22
CA HIS A 744 -9.53 -8.49 1.05
C HIS A 744 -8.61 -9.73 1.06
N ALA A 745 -7.56 -9.74 0.23
CA ALA A 745 -6.61 -10.85 0.21
C ALA A 745 -5.84 -11.02 1.54
N ALA A 746 -5.59 -9.92 2.26
CA ALA A 746 -4.86 -9.95 3.51
C ALA A 746 -5.72 -10.31 4.73
N ALA A 747 -7.05 -10.37 4.56
CA ALA A 747 -8.06 -10.68 5.57
C ALA A 747 -8.98 -11.84 5.12
N ALA A 748 -8.52 -12.68 4.19
CA ALA A 748 -9.29 -13.80 3.64
C ALA A 748 -9.73 -14.81 4.73
N HIS A 749 -8.99 -14.87 5.84
CA HIS A 749 -9.41 -15.54 7.07
C HIS A 749 -9.89 -14.51 8.09
N PRO A 750 -11.17 -14.55 8.52
CA PRO A 750 -11.70 -13.59 9.48
C PRO A 750 -10.84 -13.50 10.76
N GLY A 751 -10.40 -12.29 11.09
CA GLY A 751 -9.55 -12.01 12.27
C GLY A 751 -8.08 -12.32 12.12
N TRP A 752 -7.67 -12.94 11.02
CA TRP A 752 -6.27 -13.19 10.73
C TRP A 752 -5.74 -12.18 9.71
N HIS A 753 -4.48 -11.83 9.88
CA HIS A 753 -3.72 -11.05 8.93
C HIS A 753 -2.68 -11.92 8.22
N ARG A 754 -2.79 -11.96 6.89
CA ARG A 754 -1.78 -12.53 6.00
C ARG A 754 -0.50 -11.69 5.99
N THR A 755 0.59 -12.22 6.54
CA THR A 755 1.84 -11.45 6.72
C THR A 755 2.66 -11.28 5.43
N GLY A 756 2.51 -12.20 4.46
CA GLY A 756 3.40 -12.30 3.30
C GLY A 756 4.81 -12.81 3.63
N ASP A 757 5.09 -13.16 4.88
CA ASP A 757 6.29 -13.88 5.31
C ASP A 757 6.03 -15.39 5.27
N VAL A 758 7.06 -16.16 4.96
CA VAL A 758 7.04 -17.63 4.95
C VAL A 758 7.87 -18.14 6.11
N GLY A 759 7.39 -19.17 6.78
CA GLY A 759 8.05 -19.75 7.93
C GLY A 759 7.33 -20.96 8.47
N ARG A 760 7.72 -21.38 9.67
CA ARG A 760 7.09 -22.47 10.43
C ARG A 760 7.10 -22.19 11.93
N LEU A 761 6.27 -22.92 12.66
CA LEU A 761 6.36 -23.08 14.11
C LEU A 761 7.23 -24.31 14.40
N ASP A 762 8.12 -24.26 15.39
CA ASP A 762 8.80 -25.47 15.88
C ASP A 762 8.02 -26.16 17.02
N GLY A 763 8.52 -27.30 17.49
CA GLY A 763 7.91 -28.04 18.60
C GLY A 763 7.81 -27.28 19.92
N ASP A 764 8.58 -26.20 20.09
CA ASP A 764 8.57 -25.31 21.25
C ASP A 764 7.67 -24.07 21.06
N GLY A 765 6.93 -24.02 19.94
CA GLY A 765 6.07 -22.90 19.56
C GLY A 765 6.83 -21.63 19.18
N ARG A 766 8.13 -21.72 18.86
CA ARG A 766 8.90 -20.60 18.31
C ARG A 766 8.64 -20.48 16.82
N VAL A 767 8.59 -19.24 16.32
CA VAL A 767 8.40 -18.93 14.92
C VAL A 767 9.75 -18.80 14.23
N TRP A 768 9.91 -19.50 13.11
CA TRP A 768 11.10 -19.47 12.26
C TRP A 768 10.75 -18.85 10.91
N VAL A 769 11.26 -17.65 10.64
CA VAL A 769 11.00 -16.91 9.39
C VAL A 769 12.03 -17.30 8.33
N GLN A 770 11.54 -17.86 7.22
CA GLN A 770 12.32 -18.42 6.12
C GLN A 770 12.32 -17.55 4.85
N GLY A 771 11.62 -16.42 4.86
CA GLY A 771 11.64 -15.43 3.79
C GLY A 771 10.30 -14.78 3.55
N ARG A 772 10.12 -14.27 2.33
CA ARG A 772 8.86 -13.66 1.86
C ARG A 772 8.24 -14.59 0.83
N MET A 773 6.90 -14.65 0.81
CA MET A 773 6.16 -15.47 -0.15
C MET A 773 6.57 -15.19 -1.60
N VAL A 774 6.70 -13.90 -1.94
CA VAL A 774 7.12 -13.44 -3.28
C VAL A 774 8.55 -13.85 -3.68
N HIS A 775 9.34 -14.37 -2.74
CA HIS A 775 10.71 -14.83 -2.97
C HIS A 775 10.84 -16.36 -2.86
N VAL A 776 9.75 -17.11 -2.68
CA VAL A 776 9.79 -18.58 -2.71
C VAL A 776 10.11 -19.02 -4.13
N LEU A 777 11.09 -19.91 -4.27
CA LEU A 777 11.44 -20.52 -5.54
C LEU A 777 10.50 -21.70 -5.78
N THR A 778 9.92 -21.79 -6.97
CA THR A 778 9.05 -22.90 -7.38
C THR A 778 9.82 -23.81 -8.33
N THR A 779 10.33 -24.92 -7.80
CA THR A 779 11.22 -25.84 -8.52
C THR A 779 10.49 -27.15 -8.88
N PRO A 780 11.02 -27.96 -9.81
CA PRO A 780 10.45 -29.29 -10.09
C PRO A 780 10.44 -30.23 -8.88
N GLY A 781 11.33 -30.02 -7.91
CA GLY A 781 11.41 -30.80 -6.67
C GLY A 781 10.51 -30.27 -5.54
N GLY A 782 9.81 -29.15 -5.75
CA GLY A 782 8.99 -28.48 -4.74
C GLY A 782 9.46 -27.05 -4.42
N PRO A 783 8.79 -26.37 -3.48
CA PRO A 783 9.15 -25.01 -3.10
C PRO A 783 10.47 -24.96 -2.31
N VAL A 784 11.28 -23.93 -2.56
CA VAL A 784 12.50 -23.63 -1.78
C VAL A 784 12.40 -22.23 -1.18
N THR A 785 12.54 -22.15 0.13
CA THR A 785 12.61 -20.87 0.86
C THR A 785 14.06 -20.37 0.90
N PRO A 786 14.34 -19.10 0.57
CA PRO A 786 15.72 -18.66 0.33
C PRO A 786 16.54 -18.44 1.61
N VAL A 787 15.95 -17.99 2.72
CA VAL A 787 16.73 -17.44 3.85
C VAL A 787 17.59 -18.49 4.56
N GLY A 788 17.07 -19.71 4.77
CA GLY A 788 17.85 -20.78 5.40
C GLY A 788 19.11 -21.13 4.61
N ALA A 789 18.96 -21.33 3.30
CA ALA A 789 20.07 -21.60 2.39
C ALA A 789 21.08 -20.43 2.36
N GLU A 790 20.60 -19.18 2.36
CA GLU A 790 21.48 -18.00 2.44
C GLU A 790 22.28 -17.96 3.73
N GLN A 791 21.64 -18.24 4.88
CA GLN A 791 22.33 -18.27 6.18
C GLN A 791 23.40 -19.34 6.22
N ARG A 792 23.13 -20.55 5.73
CA ARG A 792 24.13 -21.63 5.67
C ARG A 792 25.38 -21.24 4.88
N VAL A 793 25.19 -20.58 3.74
CA VAL A 793 26.31 -20.05 2.94
C VAL A 793 27.01 -18.88 3.64
N GLN A 794 26.27 -17.99 4.30
CA GLN A 794 26.83 -16.87 5.06
C GLN A 794 27.67 -17.33 6.26
N ASP A 795 27.19 -18.31 7.01
CA ASP A 795 27.86 -18.89 8.17
C ASP A 795 29.15 -19.60 7.71
N ALA A 796 29.07 -20.39 6.63
CA ALA A 796 30.24 -21.01 6.01
C ALA A 796 31.29 -19.99 5.53
N TRP A 797 30.85 -18.87 4.97
CA TRP A 797 31.76 -17.80 4.57
C TRP A 797 32.42 -17.15 5.79
N ALA A 798 31.64 -16.81 6.82
CA ALA A 798 32.17 -16.18 8.04
C ALA A 798 33.21 -17.06 8.75
N GLU A 799 33.05 -18.38 8.69
CA GLU A 799 33.96 -19.38 9.26
C GLU A 799 35.17 -19.71 8.35
N GLY A 800 35.28 -19.07 7.18
CA GLY A 800 36.39 -19.30 6.24
C GLY A 800 36.30 -20.63 5.49
N ARG A 801 35.12 -21.26 5.43
CA ARG A 801 34.87 -22.54 4.76
C ARG A 801 34.53 -22.42 3.27
N LEU A 802 34.47 -21.19 2.72
CA LEU A 802 34.27 -20.94 1.29
C LEU A 802 35.58 -20.44 0.64
N PRO A 803 36.28 -21.26 -0.15
CA PRO A 803 37.50 -20.87 -0.86
C PRO A 803 37.26 -19.68 -1.80
N GLY A 804 38.29 -18.85 -2.03
CA GLY A 804 38.23 -17.75 -3.01
C GLY A 804 37.38 -16.53 -2.61
N LEU A 805 36.89 -16.48 -1.36
CA LEU A 805 36.09 -15.37 -0.82
C LEU A 805 36.72 -14.76 0.45
N ASP A 806 37.57 -13.75 0.28
CA ASP A 806 38.40 -13.23 1.40
C ASP A 806 37.70 -12.23 2.33
N ARG A 807 36.64 -11.54 1.85
CA ARG A 807 35.96 -10.48 2.62
C ARG A 807 34.48 -10.78 2.83
N TRP A 808 34.15 -11.23 4.03
CA TRP A 808 32.77 -11.41 4.47
C TRP A 808 32.07 -10.08 4.76
N SER A 809 30.78 -10.00 4.43
CA SER A 809 29.89 -8.93 4.85
C SER A 809 28.49 -9.52 5.11
N PRO A 810 27.80 -9.16 6.20
CA PRO A 810 26.41 -9.54 6.41
C PRO A 810 25.52 -9.13 5.22
N GLY A 811 24.56 -9.97 4.85
CA GLY A 811 23.61 -9.68 3.75
C GLY A 811 24.23 -9.74 2.34
N SER A 812 25.36 -10.42 2.18
CA SER A 812 26.06 -10.59 0.91
C SER A 812 25.62 -11.81 0.11
N VAL A 813 24.70 -12.65 0.59
CA VAL A 813 24.28 -13.86 -0.14
C VAL A 813 22.79 -13.79 -0.45
N ALA A 814 22.45 -14.07 -1.71
CA ALA A 814 21.08 -14.22 -2.18
C ALA A 814 20.87 -15.58 -2.85
N VAL A 815 19.78 -16.27 -2.51
CA VAL A 815 19.32 -17.48 -3.20
C VAL A 815 18.10 -17.09 -4.03
N VAL A 816 18.16 -17.34 -5.34
CA VAL A 816 17.14 -16.90 -6.29
C VAL A 816 16.77 -17.98 -7.30
N GLY A 817 15.53 -17.95 -7.76
CA GLY A 817 15.02 -18.85 -8.80
C GLY A 817 15.17 -18.23 -10.18
N VAL A 818 15.74 -18.98 -11.12
CA VAL A 818 15.88 -18.56 -12.53
C VAL A 818 15.08 -19.52 -13.42
N GLY A 819 14.23 -18.95 -14.28
CA GLY A 819 13.36 -19.69 -15.20
C GLY A 819 11.87 -19.55 -14.86
N PRO A 820 10.98 -20.24 -15.62
CA PRO A 820 9.55 -20.23 -15.38
C PRO A 820 9.17 -20.83 -14.02
N ALA A 821 8.09 -20.35 -13.42
CA ALA A 821 7.54 -20.92 -12.19
C ALA A 821 7.24 -22.42 -12.33
N GLY A 822 7.45 -23.19 -11.27
CA GLY A 822 7.36 -24.65 -11.25
C GLY A 822 8.55 -25.38 -11.89
N THR A 823 9.44 -24.67 -12.58
CA THR A 823 10.64 -25.24 -13.22
C THR A 823 11.91 -24.45 -12.91
N GLN A 824 11.85 -23.57 -11.91
CA GLN A 824 12.96 -22.67 -11.58
C GLN A 824 14.19 -23.45 -11.13
N GLN A 825 15.34 -23.01 -11.60
CA GLN A 825 16.64 -23.48 -11.15
C GLN A 825 17.13 -22.63 -9.98
N VAL A 826 17.74 -23.25 -8.97
CA VAL A 826 18.30 -22.57 -7.80
C VAL A 826 19.66 -21.97 -8.17
N VAL A 827 19.81 -20.66 -7.98
CA VAL A 827 21.05 -19.93 -8.21
C VAL A 827 21.45 -19.18 -6.96
N VAL A 828 22.72 -19.31 -6.55
CA VAL A 828 23.30 -18.58 -5.42
C VAL A 828 24.09 -17.39 -5.95
N VAL A 829 23.86 -16.21 -5.40
CA VAL A 829 24.59 -14.98 -5.76
C VAL A 829 25.30 -14.44 -4.53
N VAL A 830 26.62 -14.35 -4.59
CA VAL A 830 27.47 -13.81 -3.53
C VAL A 830 27.97 -12.40 -3.87
N GLY A 831 27.86 -11.50 -2.91
CA GLY A 831 28.20 -10.08 -2.97
C GLY A 831 29.67 -9.88 -2.66
N THR A 832 30.47 -9.67 -3.69
CA THR A 832 31.94 -9.56 -3.63
C THR A 832 32.38 -8.20 -4.20
N PRO A 833 32.66 -7.20 -3.35
CA PRO A 833 33.10 -5.88 -3.79
C PRO A 833 34.33 -5.96 -4.71
N GLY A 834 34.33 -5.20 -5.81
CA GLY A 834 35.48 -5.10 -6.73
C GLY A 834 35.54 -6.12 -7.87
N VAL A 835 34.56 -7.03 -7.98
CA VAL A 835 34.49 -7.98 -9.11
C VAL A 835 34.19 -7.27 -10.44
N ARG A 836 35.05 -7.50 -11.45
CA ARG A 836 34.88 -7.03 -12.84
C ARG A 836 33.96 -7.98 -13.64
N ARG A 837 33.46 -7.53 -14.80
CA ARG A 837 32.57 -8.32 -15.71
C ARG A 837 33.06 -9.74 -16.04
N SER A 838 34.37 -10.00 -16.03
CA SER A 838 34.95 -11.33 -16.30
C SER A 838 34.87 -12.31 -15.12
N GLY A 839 34.48 -11.87 -13.91
CA GLY A 839 34.44 -12.67 -12.69
C GLY A 839 33.04 -12.95 -12.16
N VAL A 840 32.01 -12.89 -13.02
CA VAL A 840 30.59 -13.08 -12.62
C VAL A 840 30.29 -14.51 -12.18
N ARG A 841 31.03 -15.51 -12.66
CA ARG A 841 30.94 -16.88 -12.11
C ARG A 841 31.95 -17.04 -10.99
N ALA A 842 31.54 -17.69 -9.90
CA ALA A 842 32.49 -18.10 -8.87
C ALA A 842 33.43 -19.20 -9.42
N ASP A 843 34.60 -19.35 -8.81
CA ASP A 843 35.51 -20.46 -9.13
C ASP A 843 34.91 -21.82 -8.72
N THR A 844 35.45 -22.89 -9.29
CA THR A 844 34.94 -24.26 -9.11
C THR A 844 34.94 -24.68 -7.64
N GLU A 845 35.96 -24.32 -6.87
CA GLU A 845 36.06 -24.66 -5.45
C GLU A 845 34.94 -23.99 -4.65
N THR A 846 34.67 -22.70 -4.89
CA THR A 846 33.52 -22.01 -4.29
C THR A 846 32.20 -22.70 -4.67
N VAL A 847 32.04 -23.05 -5.95
CA VAL A 847 30.82 -23.68 -6.47
C VAL A 847 30.57 -25.03 -5.80
N ASP A 848 31.60 -25.87 -5.70
CA ASP A 848 31.50 -27.20 -5.12
C ASP A 848 31.24 -27.14 -3.62
N ALA A 849 31.90 -26.20 -2.90
CA ALA A 849 31.62 -25.96 -1.48
C ALA A 849 30.17 -25.53 -1.24
N VAL A 850 29.65 -24.58 -2.03
CA VAL A 850 28.25 -24.12 -1.92
C VAL A 850 27.26 -25.24 -2.27
N ARG A 851 27.55 -26.05 -3.29
CA ARG A 851 26.72 -27.21 -3.64
C ARG A 851 26.68 -28.25 -2.53
N ALA A 852 27.83 -28.53 -1.91
CA ALA A 852 27.90 -29.46 -0.78
C ALA A 852 27.09 -28.96 0.43
N LEU A 853 27.13 -27.65 0.72
CA LEU A 853 26.36 -27.04 1.82
C LEU A 853 24.84 -27.08 1.62
N LEU A 854 24.38 -27.14 0.37
CA LEU A 854 22.98 -27.05 -0.03
C LEU A 854 22.51 -28.33 -0.75
N ALA A 855 23.16 -29.46 -0.49
CA ALA A 855 22.89 -30.73 -1.17
C ALA A 855 21.53 -31.36 -0.81
N ASP A 856 20.96 -30.95 0.32
CA ASP A 856 19.63 -31.31 0.83
C ASP A 856 18.48 -30.56 0.16
N LEU A 857 18.77 -29.52 -0.64
CA LEU A 857 17.72 -28.81 -1.35
C LEU A 857 17.00 -29.74 -2.35
N PRO A 858 15.70 -29.54 -2.61
CA PRO A 858 14.91 -30.36 -3.52
C PRO A 858 15.45 -30.44 -4.95
N VAL A 859 16.26 -29.45 -5.35
CA VAL A 859 16.99 -29.45 -6.62
C VAL A 859 18.43 -28.95 -6.41
N PRO A 860 19.40 -29.44 -7.19
CA PRO A 860 20.79 -29.00 -7.09
C PRO A 860 20.96 -27.51 -7.39
N VAL A 861 21.96 -26.88 -6.77
CA VAL A 861 22.38 -25.52 -7.12
C VAL A 861 22.95 -25.49 -8.53
N ALA A 862 22.25 -24.84 -9.45
CA ALA A 862 22.60 -24.77 -10.86
C ALA A 862 23.84 -23.91 -11.11
N ALA A 863 23.97 -22.79 -10.40
CA ALA A 863 25.11 -21.88 -10.53
C ALA A 863 25.38 -21.08 -9.24
N VAL A 864 26.65 -20.70 -9.05
CA VAL A 864 27.08 -19.71 -8.06
C VAL A 864 27.70 -18.52 -8.78
N LEU A 865 27.11 -17.34 -8.59
CA LEU A 865 27.47 -16.10 -9.25
C LEU A 865 28.03 -15.09 -8.25
N ARG A 866 28.93 -14.21 -8.73
CA ARG A 866 29.49 -13.08 -7.99
C ARG A 866 28.87 -11.78 -8.48
N HIS A 867 28.49 -10.92 -7.55
CA HIS A 867 27.93 -9.60 -7.81
C HIS A 867 28.71 -8.53 -7.03
N PRO A 868 29.01 -7.34 -7.60
CA PRO A 868 29.79 -6.31 -6.90
C PRO A 868 29.15 -5.77 -5.61
N GLY A 869 27.82 -5.90 -5.47
CA GLY A 869 27.08 -5.59 -4.25
C GLY A 869 25.59 -5.80 -4.44
N LEU A 870 24.94 -6.59 -3.58
CA LEU A 870 23.54 -6.96 -3.77
C LEU A 870 22.60 -5.75 -3.57
N PRO A 871 21.54 -5.62 -4.38
CA PRO A 871 20.53 -4.57 -4.16
C PRO A 871 19.78 -4.84 -2.86
N VAL A 872 19.73 -3.85 -1.97
CA VAL A 872 19.03 -3.90 -0.68
C VAL A 872 18.06 -2.73 -0.51
N ASP A 873 17.06 -2.94 0.35
CA ASP A 873 16.14 -1.92 0.87
C ASP A 873 16.88 -0.69 1.41
N VAL A 874 16.43 0.49 0.99
CA VAL A 874 17.02 1.78 1.38
C VAL A 874 16.78 2.11 2.87
N ARG A 875 15.70 1.60 3.49
CA ARG A 875 15.28 1.98 4.85
C ARG A 875 16.15 1.35 5.94
N HIS A 876 16.52 0.08 5.78
CA HIS A 876 17.32 -0.65 6.78
C HIS A 876 18.67 -1.13 6.24
N ASN A 877 18.96 -0.90 4.95
CA ASN A 877 20.18 -1.33 4.26
C ASN A 877 20.54 -2.81 4.52
N SER A 878 19.53 -3.68 4.51
CA SER A 878 19.66 -5.08 4.93
C SER A 878 18.74 -6.08 4.23
N LYS A 879 17.59 -5.64 3.66
CA LYS A 879 16.65 -6.56 2.98
C LYS A 879 16.99 -6.65 1.49
N ILE A 880 17.51 -7.80 1.05
CA ILE A 880 17.88 -8.04 -0.35
C ILE A 880 16.64 -8.05 -1.26
N ASP A 881 16.69 -7.30 -2.36
CA ASP A 881 15.71 -7.37 -3.46
C ASP A 881 16.01 -8.58 -4.35
N ARG A 882 15.48 -9.74 -3.94
CA ARG A 882 15.71 -11.03 -4.63
C ARG A 882 15.08 -11.07 -6.02
N VAL A 883 14.03 -10.30 -6.27
CA VAL A 883 13.42 -10.21 -7.61
C VAL A 883 14.38 -9.53 -8.58
N ALA A 884 15.01 -8.42 -8.16
CA ALA A 884 16.03 -7.74 -8.95
C ALA A 884 17.26 -8.64 -9.18
N VAL A 885 17.70 -9.36 -8.13
CA VAL A 885 18.82 -10.32 -8.23
C VAL A 885 18.49 -11.46 -9.19
N ALA A 886 17.30 -12.06 -9.10
CA ALA A 886 16.85 -13.11 -10.01
C ALA A 886 16.83 -12.64 -11.47
N GLY A 887 16.30 -11.44 -11.72
CA GLY A 887 16.28 -10.85 -13.06
C GLY A 887 17.67 -10.55 -13.62
N TRP A 888 18.61 -10.13 -12.76
CA TRP A 888 20.01 -9.98 -13.14
C TRP A 888 20.67 -11.34 -13.44
N ALA A 889 20.49 -12.33 -12.57
CA ALA A 889 21.05 -13.67 -12.72
C ALA A 889 20.57 -14.33 -14.01
N ALA A 890 19.29 -14.18 -14.36
CA ALA A 890 18.73 -14.67 -15.61
C ALA A 890 19.43 -14.06 -16.84
N ARG A 891 19.70 -12.74 -16.84
CA ARG A 891 20.43 -12.09 -17.94
C ARG A 891 21.89 -12.54 -18.01
N ALA A 892 22.56 -12.61 -16.86
CA ALA A 892 23.95 -13.03 -16.79
C ALA A 892 24.13 -14.47 -17.31
N LEU A 893 23.22 -15.39 -16.96
CA LEU A 893 23.24 -16.77 -17.44
C LEU A 893 22.87 -16.89 -18.93
N ALA A 894 22.09 -15.94 -19.47
CA ALA A 894 21.79 -15.84 -20.91
C ALA A 894 22.90 -15.18 -21.74
N GLY A 895 24.01 -14.74 -21.11
CA GLY A 895 25.16 -14.11 -21.78
C GLY A 895 25.02 -12.60 -22.03
N GLY A 896 24.07 -11.94 -21.35
CA GLY A 896 23.76 -10.50 -21.51
C GLY A 896 24.27 -9.56 -20.42
#